data_AF-A0A086Q8E3-F1
#
_entry.id   AF-A0A086Q8E3-F1
#
_cell.length_a   1.000
_cell.length_b   1.000
_cell.length_c   1.000
_cell.angle_alpha   90.00
_cell.angle_beta   90.00
_cell.angle_gamma   90.00
#
_symmetry.space_group_name_H-M   'P 1'
#
loop_
_entity.id
_entity.type
_entity.pdbx_description
1 polymer ?
#
loop_
_entity_poly.entity_id
_entity_poly.type
_entity_poly.pdbx_seq_one_letter_code
_entity_poly.pdbx_strand_id
1 'polypeptide(L)'
;MEKDTGEGAKRRLHKGSPGGGEGRKKKTGDADTRVPTVRTPEEKHRRQCVCPKIPPRVRLVCCRVLDNRVVEVTLMLLTFYALFGDDVRRLATSRTADPVFDAFTSVALLAFGLEIVLSAIGKKDYLFHLFFYLDVVSLLSLVLDLSSVDEAMHVWAEEGSSATEGDVSQAALAGKAGSKVARMLRLIRLVRLIRVAKLYKNIGFSSAPQQDDEFREFDSFLEPEAIDLDDLKEAPAASKRGETSENAAEEFQSEVGKKLTEKTTRKIVFVVLALTLIIPVLSEETIVTKFASEKSGLELVAEYATAARRGERQESWLRVYTHATLFYMNYHRRGGIGDSGGNSSHLAFFQLALPLYQTTMLDGRIYQDIPCTGFASCANSLVLPPEAAARLYLPEAVSKGALIVDDLDSVDDLRLSEREVYTAYFCNAASADSAVGGSPKATDCDLDKVTQIRAVFDRRSASKIEAGLSILRTFIVCFLLIVGAVLVTRDENKLVLVPIERMMGKMKEIQNNPLAAANMSDDAPLDGTSKKLHDAHRRALEEEEASSPFRVLQAIFSDKGKGGAESMETAMLEKTIIKIGGLLALGFGEAGAEIIAKNMKNADGGLNAMLDGKKLQAVFGFCDIRNFTDATEILKEKVMVFVNQIAEIVHGTVDQYSGCANKNIGDAFLLVWKFPEVEREGGVKEQLMDTATTNRLADMALVSFVKIIAEINKSQVLAEYRDIPELIERLGTGWKVKMGFGLHVGWAIEGAIGSEYKIDASYLSPNVNMASRLEAATKQYGVYILISNELYDIMSPQAQLNCRQIDRATVKGSQVPLGLYTVDLDPGRLSVVRHPLGTGGGAQNKSRLRQQRTLQKQKLWSSRTSISALFETDPDIVTMREHLTKEFLTTFRRGFCHYQAGEWHRAREIFVKTQFMLGVEDVPSSVLLSFMAGHGFVAPADWMGFRELVEK
;
A
#
# COMPACT_ATOMS: atom_id res chain seq x y z
N MET A 1 69.76 -25.62 9.35
CA MET A 1 70.93 -25.67 8.46
C MET A 1 70.40 -25.90 7.05
N GLU A 2 70.71 -24.96 6.15
CA GLU A 2 70.62 -24.93 4.66
C GLU A 2 69.34 -25.52 3.98
N LYS A 3 68.43 -24.70 3.41
CA LYS A 3 68.42 -24.18 2.02
C LYS A 3 68.85 -25.25 0.99
N ASP A 4 68.02 -25.70 0.05
CA ASP A 4 67.62 -24.93 -1.13
C ASP A 4 66.56 -25.67 -2.00
N THR A 5 65.75 -24.84 -2.65
CA THR A 5 65.00 -24.92 -3.95
C THR A 5 64.96 -26.24 -4.76
N GLY A 6 63.95 -26.61 -5.54
CA GLY A 6 62.79 -25.92 -6.11
C GLY A 6 62.26 -26.70 -7.35
N GLU A 7 60.92 -26.71 -7.49
CA GLU A 7 60.06 -26.86 -8.69
C GLU A 7 60.10 -28.08 -9.67
N GLY A 8 58.95 -28.76 -9.74
CA GLY A 8 58.07 -28.71 -10.95
C GLY A 8 58.13 -29.86 -11.99
N ALA A 9 57.32 -30.92 -11.78
CA ALA A 9 57.05 -32.03 -12.72
C ALA A 9 55.57 -32.47 -12.54
N LYS A 10 54.77 -33.02 -13.47
CA LYS A 10 54.97 -33.57 -14.82
C LYS A 10 53.62 -33.74 -15.55
N ARG A 11 53.73 -33.75 -16.87
CA ARG A 11 52.86 -34.20 -17.97
C ARG A 11 52.18 -35.61 -17.87
N ARG A 12 50.95 -35.67 -18.42
CA ARG A 12 50.37 -36.53 -19.51
C ARG A 12 50.54 -38.07 -19.57
N LEU A 13 49.38 -38.71 -19.85
CA LEU A 13 49.04 -39.76 -20.85
C LEU A 13 49.52 -41.23 -20.69
N HIS A 14 48.55 -42.18 -20.77
CA HIS A 14 48.54 -43.33 -21.71
C HIS A 14 47.21 -44.13 -21.67
N LYS A 15 46.54 -44.34 -22.83
CA LYS A 15 46.37 -45.60 -23.64
C LYS A 15 45.34 -46.59 -23.04
N GLY A 16 44.46 -47.28 -23.78
CA GLY A 16 44.30 -47.48 -25.22
C GLY A 16 42.95 -48.21 -25.56
N SER A 17 42.69 -48.35 -26.87
CA SER A 17 41.53 -48.96 -27.55
C SER A 17 41.92 -50.37 -28.09
N PRO A 18 41.20 -51.08 -29.01
CA PRO A 18 39.77 -51.16 -29.41
C PRO A 18 39.25 -52.62 -29.69
N GLY A 19 38.00 -52.78 -30.15
CA GLY A 19 37.50 -53.95 -30.93
C GLY A 19 36.00 -54.24 -30.71
N GLY A 20 35.09 -54.00 -31.67
CA GLY A 20 34.59 -54.95 -32.71
C GLY A 20 33.31 -55.67 -32.21
N GLY A 21 32.21 -55.97 -32.90
CA GLY A 21 31.67 -55.85 -34.27
C GLY A 21 30.34 -56.67 -34.31
N GLU A 22 29.49 -56.38 -35.30
CA GLU A 22 28.36 -57.19 -35.85
C GLU A 22 27.03 -57.44 -35.08
N GLY A 23 25.92 -57.38 -35.84
CA GLY A 23 24.65 -58.04 -35.48
C GLY A 23 23.37 -57.41 -36.08
N ARG A 24 22.80 -58.03 -37.11
CA ARG A 24 21.58 -57.64 -37.86
C ARG A 24 20.46 -58.67 -37.61
N LYS A 25 19.22 -58.25 -37.23
CA LYS A 25 17.89 -58.71 -37.77
C LYS A 25 16.66 -58.52 -36.82
N LYS A 26 15.59 -58.01 -37.46
CA LYS A 26 14.13 -58.35 -37.42
C LYS A 26 13.26 -58.27 -36.14
N LYS A 27 12.21 -57.44 -36.29
CA LYS A 27 10.75 -57.59 -36.01
C LYS A 27 10.27 -58.44 -34.82
N THR A 28 9.49 -57.79 -33.94
CA THR A 28 8.13 -58.07 -33.36
C THR A 28 8.10 -57.41 -31.98
N GLY A 29 7.21 -56.48 -31.64
CA GLY A 29 5.84 -56.73 -31.22
C GLY A 29 5.67 -56.27 -29.76
N ASP A 30 4.67 -55.41 -29.52
CA ASP A 30 3.99 -55.05 -28.26
C ASP A 30 4.56 -54.12 -27.17
N ALA A 31 3.58 -53.34 -26.68
CA ALA A 31 3.38 -52.73 -25.36
C ALA A 31 4.21 -51.50 -24.93
N ASP A 32 3.69 -50.34 -25.35
CA ASP A 32 3.16 -49.27 -24.48
C ASP A 32 3.96 -48.83 -23.23
N THR A 33 4.71 -47.73 -23.37
CA THR A 33 4.86 -46.60 -22.42
C THR A 33 6.00 -45.69 -22.89
N ARG A 34 5.67 -44.58 -23.57
CA ARG A 34 6.64 -43.50 -23.83
C ARG A 34 6.12 -42.16 -23.33
N VAL A 35 6.78 -41.73 -22.27
CA VAL A 35 7.12 -40.35 -21.90
C VAL A 35 7.07 -39.40 -23.11
N PRO A 36 6.27 -38.31 -23.08
CA PRO A 36 6.46 -37.21 -24.00
C PRO A 36 7.58 -36.30 -23.47
N THR A 37 8.72 -36.34 -24.16
CA THR A 37 9.75 -35.32 -24.09
C THR A 37 9.14 -33.95 -24.39
N VAL A 38 9.20 -33.05 -23.41
CA VAL A 38 8.87 -31.63 -23.52
C VAL A 38 9.69 -31.03 -24.65
N ARG A 39 9.02 -30.67 -25.75
CA ARG A 39 9.56 -29.76 -26.76
C ARG A 39 9.33 -28.35 -26.23
N THR A 40 10.40 -27.58 -26.11
CA THR A 40 10.38 -26.16 -25.77
C THR A 40 9.52 -25.38 -26.78
N PRO A 41 8.58 -24.53 -26.35
CA PRO A 41 7.81 -23.68 -27.24
C PRO A 41 8.60 -22.40 -27.53
N GLU A 42 9.67 -22.50 -28.32
CA GLU A 42 10.14 -21.37 -29.11
C GLU A 42 9.70 -21.63 -30.55
N GLU A 43 9.08 -20.63 -31.19
CA GLU A 43 8.51 -20.66 -32.56
C GLU A 43 7.04 -21.06 -32.70
N LYS A 44 6.12 -20.17 -32.27
CA LYS A 44 5.02 -19.74 -33.16
C LYS A 44 4.32 -18.48 -32.67
N HIS A 45 4.26 -17.51 -33.58
CA HIS A 45 3.48 -16.26 -33.57
C HIS A 45 4.10 -15.03 -32.88
N ARG A 46 5.10 -14.43 -33.54
CA ARG A 46 5.20 -12.96 -33.63
C ARG A 46 5.07 -12.52 -35.09
N ARG A 47 3.90 -12.00 -35.44
CA ARG A 47 3.82 -10.82 -36.31
C ARG A 47 3.57 -9.63 -35.40
N GLN A 48 4.61 -9.22 -34.67
CA GLN A 48 4.62 -7.95 -33.96
C GLN A 48 5.35 -6.95 -34.84
N CYS A 49 4.72 -5.79 -35.05
CA CYS A 49 5.35 -4.62 -35.63
C CYS A 49 6.68 -4.36 -34.90
N VAL A 50 7.77 -4.32 -35.67
CA VAL A 50 9.11 -4.03 -35.17
C VAL A 50 9.16 -2.55 -34.79
N CYS A 51 8.97 -2.24 -33.50
CA CYS A 51 9.45 -0.97 -32.96
C CYS A 51 10.97 -1.06 -32.76
N PRO A 52 11.76 -0.04 -33.14
CA PRO A 52 13.21 -0.06 -32.95
C PRO A 52 13.58 -0.13 -31.46
N LYS A 53 14.47 -1.07 -31.09
CA LYS A 53 14.99 -1.19 -29.71
C LYS A 53 15.85 0.01 -29.36
N ILE A 54 15.32 0.94 -28.57
CA ILE A 54 16.05 2.12 -28.06
C ILE A 54 17.10 1.67 -27.03
N PRO A 55 18.33 2.23 -27.03
CA PRO A 55 19.36 1.88 -26.04
C PRO A 55 18.95 2.20 -24.59
N PRO A 56 19.29 1.34 -23.60
CA PRO A 56 18.87 1.52 -22.20
C PRO A 56 19.44 2.79 -21.55
N ARG A 57 20.61 3.27 -22.02
CA ARG A 57 21.22 4.52 -21.53
C ARG A 57 20.42 5.76 -21.94
N VAL A 58 19.90 5.79 -23.18
CA VAL A 58 19.08 6.91 -23.69
C VAL A 58 17.78 6.99 -22.90
N ARG A 59 17.16 5.84 -22.66
CA ARG A 59 15.94 5.72 -21.87
C ARG A 59 16.09 6.25 -20.44
N LEU A 60 17.19 5.88 -19.76
CA LEU A 60 17.45 6.34 -18.39
C LEU A 60 17.66 7.87 -18.31
N VAL A 61 18.32 8.45 -19.32
CA VAL A 61 18.51 9.90 -19.42
C VAL A 61 17.17 10.61 -19.64
N CYS A 62 16.33 10.12 -20.54
CA CYS A 62 14.99 10.66 -20.77
C CYS A 62 14.12 10.61 -19.49
N CYS A 63 14.14 9.50 -18.74
CA CYS A 63 13.45 9.40 -17.45
C CYS A 63 13.96 10.44 -16.45
N ARG A 64 15.28 10.60 -16.28
CA ARG A 64 15.85 11.59 -15.35
C ARG A 64 15.50 13.04 -15.70
N VAL A 65 15.40 13.36 -16.99
CA VAL A 65 15.00 14.71 -17.42
C VAL A 65 13.54 14.97 -17.10
N LEU A 66 12.66 13.99 -17.32
CA LEU A 66 11.23 14.10 -17.00
C LEU A 66 10.95 14.15 -15.49
N ASP A 67 11.72 13.40 -14.68
CA ASP A 67 11.59 13.35 -13.22
C ASP A 67 12.23 14.57 -12.52
N ASN A 68 12.81 15.51 -13.28
CA ASN A 68 13.45 16.69 -12.70
C ASN A 68 12.38 17.68 -12.22
N ARG A 69 12.40 18.01 -10.92
CA ARG A 69 11.48 18.97 -10.29
C ARG A 69 11.39 20.31 -11.03
N VAL A 70 12.49 20.82 -11.60
CA VAL A 70 12.47 22.08 -12.35
C VAL A 70 11.66 21.94 -13.64
N VAL A 71 11.83 20.82 -14.35
CA VAL A 71 11.09 20.52 -15.58
C VAL A 71 9.61 20.32 -15.26
N GLU A 72 9.29 19.59 -14.19
CA GLU A 72 7.93 19.36 -13.72
C GLU A 72 7.21 20.67 -13.36
N VAL A 73 7.85 21.56 -12.59
CA VAL A 73 7.29 22.88 -12.24
C VAL A 73 7.13 23.76 -13.48
N THR A 74 8.10 23.74 -14.40
CA THR A 74 8.03 24.52 -15.64
C THR A 74 6.88 24.06 -16.54
N LEU A 75 6.72 22.75 -16.73
CA LEU A 75 5.61 22.18 -17.51
C LEU A 75 4.24 22.45 -16.86
N MET A 76 4.17 22.45 -15.52
CA MET A 76 2.96 22.84 -14.78
C MET A 76 2.60 24.31 -15.03
N LEU A 77 3.57 25.24 -14.95
CA LEU A 77 3.33 26.65 -15.24
C LEU A 77 2.88 26.88 -16.70
N LEU A 78 3.50 26.17 -17.65
CA LEU A 78 3.08 26.20 -19.05
C LEU A 78 1.69 25.58 -19.26
N THR A 79 1.31 24.58 -18.46
CA THR A 79 -0.03 23.98 -18.50
C THR A 79 -1.09 24.96 -17.99
N PHE A 80 -0.77 25.71 -16.94
CA PHE A 80 -1.63 26.78 -16.45
C PHE A 80 -1.79 27.90 -17.50
N TYR A 81 -0.70 28.31 -18.14
CA TYR A 81 -0.75 29.24 -19.28
C TYR A 81 -1.60 28.69 -20.42
N ALA A 82 -1.41 27.43 -20.82
CA ALA A 82 -2.18 26.81 -21.89
C ALA A 82 -3.68 26.69 -21.59
N LEU A 83 -4.09 26.80 -20.32
CA LEU A 83 -5.49 26.75 -19.91
C LEU A 83 -6.15 28.13 -19.90
N PHE A 84 -5.45 29.15 -19.41
CA PHE A 84 -6.02 30.51 -19.21
C PHE A 84 -5.49 31.57 -20.17
N GLY A 85 -4.38 31.32 -20.87
CA GLY A 85 -3.61 32.31 -21.62
C GLY A 85 -4.42 33.05 -22.67
N ASP A 86 -5.23 32.33 -23.46
CA ASP A 86 -6.07 32.95 -24.51
C ASP A 86 -7.23 33.79 -23.94
N ASP A 87 -7.81 33.37 -22.81
CA ASP A 87 -8.87 34.15 -22.15
C ASP A 87 -8.26 35.40 -21.46
N VAL A 88 -7.06 35.28 -20.86
CA VAL A 88 -6.33 36.43 -20.29
C VAL A 88 -5.93 37.43 -21.37
N ARG A 89 -5.50 36.95 -22.55
CA ARG A 89 -5.20 37.77 -23.73
C ARG A 89 -6.41 38.65 -24.12
N ARG A 90 -7.60 38.04 -24.24
CA ARG A 90 -8.85 38.75 -24.57
C ARG A 90 -9.37 39.67 -23.47
N LEU A 91 -9.14 39.31 -22.20
CA LEU A 91 -9.60 40.10 -21.05
C LEU A 91 -8.77 41.38 -20.85
N ALA A 92 -7.44 41.27 -20.91
CA ALA A 92 -6.52 42.29 -20.40
C ALA A 92 -5.78 43.10 -21.48
N THR A 93 -5.72 42.64 -22.73
CA THR A 93 -4.83 43.23 -23.75
C THR A 93 -5.54 43.61 -25.06
N SER A 94 -4.94 44.52 -25.83
CA SER A 94 -5.38 44.92 -27.18
C SER A 94 -4.68 44.11 -28.28
N ARG A 95 -5.18 44.16 -29.53
CA ARG A 95 -4.63 43.44 -30.70
C ARG A 95 -3.11 43.60 -30.88
N THR A 96 -2.56 44.76 -30.53
CA THR A 96 -1.12 45.06 -30.61
C THR A 96 -0.22 44.15 -29.77
N ALA A 97 -0.76 43.50 -28.73
CA ALA A 97 -0.03 42.58 -27.86
C ALA A 97 -0.10 41.10 -28.30
N ASP A 98 -0.92 40.76 -29.30
CA ASP A 98 -1.13 39.37 -29.73
C ASP A 98 0.16 38.62 -30.13
N PRO A 99 1.15 39.24 -30.82
CA PRO A 99 2.41 38.55 -31.17
C PRO A 99 3.21 38.05 -29.95
N VAL A 100 3.08 38.72 -28.80
CA VAL A 100 3.76 38.32 -27.56
C VAL A 100 3.12 37.04 -27.00
N PHE A 101 1.78 36.95 -27.01
CA PHE A 101 1.07 35.75 -26.58
C PHE A 101 1.29 34.57 -27.55
N ASP A 102 1.37 34.83 -28.86
CA ASP A 102 1.71 33.79 -29.85
C ASP A 102 3.11 33.21 -29.61
N ALA A 103 4.08 34.04 -29.19
CA ALA A 103 5.41 33.58 -28.83
C ALA A 103 5.36 32.66 -27.59
N PHE A 104 4.61 33.02 -26.54
CA PHE A 104 4.42 32.16 -25.36
C PHE A 104 3.70 30.85 -25.70
N THR A 105 2.68 30.90 -26.55
CA THR A 105 1.95 29.72 -27.04
C THR A 105 2.86 28.81 -27.86
N SER A 106 3.75 29.38 -28.68
CA SER A 106 4.75 28.63 -29.45
C SER A 106 5.77 27.94 -28.54
N VAL A 107 6.23 28.61 -27.47
CA VAL A 107 7.11 28.01 -26.45
C VAL A 107 6.41 26.84 -25.75
N ALA A 108 5.15 27.01 -25.36
CA ALA A 108 4.37 25.94 -24.75
C ALA A 108 4.19 24.74 -25.70
N LEU A 109 3.90 24.98 -26.98
CA LEU A 109 3.77 23.94 -28.00
C LEU A 109 5.07 23.12 -28.14
N LEU A 110 6.23 23.78 -28.20
CA LEU A 110 7.53 23.12 -28.29
C LEU A 110 7.84 22.31 -27.01
N ALA A 111 7.59 22.88 -25.84
CA ALA A 111 7.84 22.21 -24.57
C ALA A 111 6.99 20.94 -24.41
N PHE A 112 5.71 21.01 -24.76
CA PHE A 112 4.81 19.85 -24.71
C PHE A 112 5.11 18.82 -25.80
N GLY A 113 5.49 19.24 -27.01
CA GLY A 113 5.95 18.33 -28.04
C GLY A 113 7.19 17.56 -27.59
N LEU A 114 8.15 18.27 -26.99
CA LEU A 114 9.37 17.66 -26.43
C LEU A 114 9.05 16.69 -25.28
N GLU A 115 8.10 17.05 -24.41
CA GLU A 115 7.64 16.16 -23.33
C GLU A 115 7.05 14.84 -23.85
N ILE A 116 6.21 14.89 -24.90
CA ILE A 116 5.61 13.70 -25.51
C ILE A 116 6.70 12.82 -26.12
N VAL A 117 7.68 13.42 -26.81
CA VAL A 117 8.82 12.69 -27.40
C VAL A 117 9.68 12.04 -26.32
N LEU A 118 10.02 12.77 -25.26
CA LEU A 118 10.77 12.21 -24.13
C LEU A 118 10.00 11.11 -23.41
N SER A 119 8.68 11.25 -23.27
CA SER A 119 7.82 10.24 -22.63
C SER A 119 7.71 8.97 -23.46
N ALA A 120 7.60 9.09 -24.79
CA ALA A 120 7.61 7.96 -25.72
C ALA A 120 8.93 7.16 -25.70
N ILE A 121 10.03 7.81 -25.36
CA ILE A 121 11.36 7.19 -25.26
C ILE A 121 11.63 6.62 -23.86
N GLY A 122 11.23 7.34 -22.80
CA GLY A 122 11.55 7.03 -21.41
C GLY A 122 10.64 5.96 -20.78
N LYS A 123 9.32 6.10 -20.95
CA LYS A 123 8.32 5.25 -20.29
C LYS A 123 8.10 3.96 -21.08
N LYS A 124 7.93 2.83 -20.38
CA LYS A 124 7.56 1.55 -21.00
C LYS A 124 6.11 1.72 -21.46
N ASP A 125 5.79 1.28 -22.67
CA ASP A 125 4.40 1.16 -23.16
C ASP A 125 3.56 2.46 -23.19
N TYR A 126 4.21 3.64 -23.19
CA TYR A 126 3.50 4.92 -23.33
C TYR A 126 2.90 5.10 -24.74
N LEU A 127 3.60 4.64 -25.77
CA LEU A 127 3.07 4.67 -27.15
C LEU A 127 1.86 3.73 -27.26
N PHE A 128 0.77 4.23 -27.83
CA PHE A 128 -0.55 3.56 -27.92
C PHE A 128 -1.35 3.48 -26.61
N HIS A 129 -0.86 4.04 -25.51
CA HIS A 129 -1.63 4.19 -24.27
C HIS A 129 -2.61 5.38 -24.36
N LEU A 130 -3.72 5.33 -23.61
CA LEU A 130 -4.74 6.40 -23.57
C LEU A 130 -4.13 7.79 -23.29
N PHE A 131 -3.17 7.87 -22.37
CA PHE A 131 -2.48 9.12 -22.00
C PHE A 131 -1.71 9.74 -23.16
N PHE A 132 -1.12 8.95 -24.06
CA PHE A 132 -0.46 9.47 -25.26
C PHE A 132 -1.46 10.19 -26.18
N TYR A 133 -2.61 9.58 -26.43
CA TYR A 133 -3.65 10.20 -27.26
C TYR A 133 -4.18 11.49 -26.64
N LEU A 134 -4.40 11.52 -25.32
CA LEU A 134 -4.85 12.72 -24.62
C LEU A 134 -3.81 13.84 -24.66
N ASP A 135 -2.53 13.52 -24.55
CA ASP A 135 -1.44 14.49 -24.66
C ASP A 135 -1.29 15.04 -26.08
N VAL A 136 -1.50 14.21 -27.10
CA VAL A 136 -1.51 14.64 -28.52
C VAL A 136 -2.71 15.54 -28.82
N VAL A 137 -3.92 15.16 -28.42
CA VAL A 137 -5.13 15.98 -28.65
C VAL A 137 -5.01 17.34 -27.93
N SER A 138 -4.49 17.35 -26.72
CA SER A 138 -4.25 18.61 -25.99
C SER A 138 -3.14 19.47 -26.63
N LEU A 139 -2.09 18.87 -27.21
CA LEU A 139 -1.09 19.61 -27.99
C LEU A 139 -1.72 20.24 -29.24
N LEU A 140 -2.47 19.44 -30.01
CA LEU A 140 -3.15 19.89 -31.23
C LEU A 140 -4.16 21.00 -30.93
N SER A 141 -4.86 20.92 -29.81
CA SER A 141 -5.80 21.97 -29.41
C SER A 141 -5.12 23.33 -29.21
N LEU A 142 -3.84 23.38 -28.79
CA LEU A 142 -3.10 24.62 -28.56
C LEU A 142 -2.75 25.35 -29.86
N VAL A 143 -2.63 24.62 -30.97
CA VAL A 143 -2.40 25.18 -32.31
C VAL A 143 -3.54 26.10 -32.73
N LEU A 144 -4.78 25.81 -32.30
CA LEU A 144 -5.97 26.60 -32.60
C LEU A 144 -6.01 27.97 -31.88
N ASP A 145 -5.15 28.20 -30.88
CA ASP A 145 -5.08 29.48 -30.17
C ASP A 145 -4.03 30.44 -30.76
N LEU A 146 -3.28 30.02 -31.79
CA LEU A 146 -2.35 30.91 -32.50
C LEU A 146 -3.15 31.90 -33.36
N SER A 147 -2.84 33.19 -33.24
CA SER A 147 -3.58 34.26 -33.93
C SER A 147 -3.63 34.06 -35.46
N SER A 148 -2.54 33.59 -36.06
CA SER A 148 -2.47 33.32 -37.51
C SER A 148 -3.36 32.15 -37.95
N VAL A 149 -3.57 31.17 -37.07
CA VAL A 149 -4.43 30.01 -37.34
C VAL A 149 -5.90 30.41 -37.18
N ASP A 150 -6.21 31.18 -36.14
CA ASP A 150 -7.55 31.74 -35.91
C ASP A 150 -7.98 32.65 -37.08
N GLU A 151 -7.07 33.51 -37.57
CA GLU A 151 -7.30 34.36 -38.73
C GLU A 151 -7.48 33.54 -40.02
N ALA A 152 -6.63 32.54 -40.27
CA ALA A 152 -6.76 31.65 -41.43
C ALA A 152 -8.08 30.86 -41.41
N MET A 153 -8.50 30.37 -40.25
CA MET A 153 -9.79 29.68 -40.09
C MET A 153 -10.98 30.58 -40.35
N HIS A 154 -10.93 31.83 -39.87
CA HIS A 154 -11.98 32.82 -40.11
C HIS A 154 -12.06 33.24 -41.59
N VAL A 155 -10.92 33.42 -42.25
CA VAL A 155 -10.86 33.70 -43.70
C VAL A 155 -11.42 32.53 -44.50
N TRP A 156 -11.08 31.29 -44.15
CA TRP A 156 -11.64 30.09 -44.79
C TRP A 156 -13.16 29.98 -44.59
N ALA A 157 -13.66 30.36 -43.41
CA ALA A 157 -15.09 30.40 -43.15
C ALA A 157 -15.81 31.51 -43.94
N GLU A 158 -15.15 32.65 -44.16
CA GLU A 158 -15.67 33.75 -44.99
C GLU A 158 -15.60 33.42 -46.50
N GLU A 159 -14.55 32.77 -47.00
CA GLU A 159 -14.40 32.42 -48.43
C GLU A 159 -15.33 31.28 -48.90
N GLY A 160 -15.69 30.36 -48.01
CA GLY A 160 -16.69 29.30 -48.27
C GLY A 160 -18.11 29.82 -48.57
N SER A 161 -18.34 31.13 -48.45
CA SER A 161 -19.62 31.80 -48.73
C SER A 161 -19.84 32.20 -50.19
N SER A 162 -18.86 31.96 -51.07
CA SER A 162 -18.93 32.35 -52.49
C SER A 162 -19.46 31.27 -53.45
N ALA A 163 -20.08 30.20 -52.94
CA ALA A 163 -20.68 29.18 -53.79
C ALA A 163 -22.01 28.65 -53.23
N THR A 164 -23.05 28.78 -54.05
CA THR A 164 -24.39 28.15 -54.03
C THR A 164 -25.51 28.77 -53.20
N GLU A 165 -26.65 28.89 -53.89
CA GLU A 165 -27.92 29.49 -53.50
C GLU A 165 -28.52 28.90 -52.23
N GLY A 166 -29.17 29.75 -51.44
CA GLY A 166 -30.37 29.35 -50.73
C GLY A 166 -30.24 28.80 -49.31
N ASP A 167 -29.26 29.23 -48.50
CA ASP A 167 -29.45 29.21 -47.04
C ASP A 167 -28.48 30.14 -46.28
N VAL A 168 -28.72 31.44 -46.36
CA VAL A 168 -27.94 32.50 -45.66
C VAL A 168 -28.04 32.39 -44.13
N SER A 169 -28.87 31.50 -43.61
CA SER A 169 -29.01 31.21 -42.18
C SER A 169 -27.93 30.24 -41.64
N GLN A 170 -27.31 29.41 -42.50
CA GLN A 170 -26.33 28.39 -42.08
C GLN A 170 -24.88 28.89 -41.99
N ALA A 171 -24.52 29.95 -42.71
CA ALA A 171 -23.15 30.51 -42.68
C ALA A 171 -22.78 31.15 -41.33
N ALA A 172 -23.72 31.83 -40.68
CA ALA A 172 -23.53 32.37 -39.32
C ALA A 172 -23.53 31.28 -38.23
N LEU A 173 -24.07 30.09 -38.53
CA LEU A 173 -24.02 28.91 -37.66
C LEU A 173 -22.68 28.18 -37.75
N ALA A 174 -22.08 28.09 -38.94
CA ALA A 174 -20.77 27.43 -39.15
C ALA A 174 -19.62 28.17 -38.44
N GLY A 175 -19.56 29.50 -38.52
CA GLY A 175 -18.55 30.30 -37.80
C GLY A 175 -18.71 30.26 -36.28
N LYS A 176 -19.96 30.18 -35.77
CA LYS A 176 -20.23 29.98 -34.34
C LYS A 176 -19.89 28.57 -33.87
N ALA A 177 -20.10 27.54 -34.70
CA ALA A 177 -19.79 26.16 -34.38
C ALA A 177 -18.27 25.93 -34.22
N GLY A 178 -17.44 26.55 -35.06
CA GLY A 178 -15.98 26.48 -34.95
C GLY A 178 -15.44 26.99 -33.61
N SER A 179 -15.88 28.17 -33.17
CA SER A 179 -15.49 28.71 -31.86
C SER A 179 -16.03 27.89 -30.68
N LYS A 180 -17.21 27.25 -30.81
CA LYS A 180 -17.78 26.37 -29.77
C LYS A 180 -16.98 25.06 -29.67
N VAL A 181 -16.59 24.47 -30.79
CA VAL A 181 -15.77 23.25 -30.83
C VAL A 181 -14.35 23.53 -30.34
N ALA A 182 -13.71 24.63 -30.76
CA ALA A 182 -12.40 25.03 -30.23
C ALA A 182 -12.45 25.25 -28.71
N ARG A 183 -13.51 25.89 -28.19
CA ARG A 183 -13.76 26.05 -26.75
C ARG A 183 -14.03 24.74 -26.01
N MET A 184 -14.67 23.75 -26.65
CA MET A 184 -14.85 22.41 -26.07
C MET A 184 -13.54 21.62 -26.05
N LEU A 185 -12.73 21.70 -27.11
CA LEU A 185 -11.42 21.03 -27.19
C LEU A 185 -10.43 21.56 -26.13
N ARG A 186 -10.60 22.81 -25.64
CA ARG A 186 -9.85 23.33 -24.49
C ARG A 186 -10.08 22.54 -23.20
N LEU A 187 -11.26 21.95 -22.99
CA LEU A 187 -11.53 21.13 -21.80
C LEU A 187 -10.67 19.86 -21.78
N ILE A 188 -10.23 19.36 -22.93
CA ILE A 188 -9.35 18.19 -23.01
C ILE A 188 -7.97 18.51 -22.40
N ARG A 189 -7.55 19.79 -22.39
CA ARG A 189 -6.32 20.24 -21.72
C ARG A 189 -6.38 20.07 -20.19
N LEU A 190 -7.57 20.00 -19.59
CA LEU A 190 -7.75 19.77 -18.15
C LEU A 190 -7.23 18.41 -17.72
N VAL A 191 -7.20 17.42 -18.62
CA VAL A 191 -6.60 16.10 -18.35
C VAL A 191 -5.13 16.25 -17.95
N ARG A 192 -4.42 17.29 -18.45
CA ARG A 192 -3.03 17.54 -18.06
C ARG A 192 -2.89 18.00 -16.60
N LEU A 193 -3.95 18.52 -15.96
CA LEU A 193 -3.95 18.83 -14.53
C LEU A 193 -3.94 17.56 -13.65
N ILE A 194 -4.27 16.38 -14.19
CA ILE A 194 -4.10 15.11 -13.46
C ILE A 194 -2.63 14.91 -13.07
N ARG A 195 -1.68 15.47 -13.83
CA ARG A 195 -0.25 15.44 -13.49
C ARG A 195 0.10 16.25 -12.24
N VAL A 196 -0.72 17.24 -11.87
CA VAL A 196 -0.57 17.99 -10.61
C VAL A 196 -0.82 17.09 -9.38
N ALA A 197 -1.61 16.02 -9.54
CA ALA A 197 -1.80 15.03 -8.48
C ALA A 197 -0.50 14.27 -8.15
N LYS A 198 0.42 14.09 -9.12
CA LYS A 198 1.75 13.50 -8.88
C LYS A 198 2.61 14.38 -7.96
N LEU A 199 2.56 15.70 -8.14
CA LEU A 199 3.25 16.65 -7.28
C LEU A 199 2.71 16.63 -5.85
N TYR A 200 1.39 16.47 -5.68
CA TYR A 200 0.75 16.40 -4.37
C TYR A 200 1.21 15.17 -3.56
N LYS A 201 1.37 14.02 -4.23
CA LYS A 201 1.91 12.78 -3.64
C LYS A 201 3.36 12.95 -3.15
N ASN A 202 4.15 13.78 -3.84
CA ASN A 202 5.54 14.10 -3.47
C ASN A 202 5.69 15.17 -2.37
N ILE A 203 4.66 15.98 -2.12
CA ILE A 203 4.68 17.04 -1.10
C ILE A 203 4.08 16.54 0.23
N GLY A 204 3.14 15.59 0.19
CA GLY A 204 2.46 15.04 1.36
C GLY A 204 2.87 13.60 1.69
N PHE A 205 4.04 13.43 2.32
CA PHE A 205 4.43 12.40 3.31
C PHE A 205 5.96 12.33 3.36
N SER A 206 6.59 13.36 3.92
CA SER A 206 8.00 13.28 4.30
C SER A 206 8.07 12.67 5.70
N SER A 207 8.20 11.34 5.79
CA SER A 207 8.54 10.65 7.03
C SER A 207 9.53 9.51 6.74
N ALA A 208 10.74 9.67 7.27
CA ALA A 208 11.90 8.77 7.29
C ALA A 208 12.79 8.68 6.02
N PRO A 209 14.07 9.10 6.08
CA PRO A 209 15.03 9.01 4.97
C PRO A 209 15.82 7.70 5.04
N GLN A 210 15.27 6.57 4.56
CA GLN A 210 16.10 5.37 4.30
C GLN A 210 15.50 4.30 3.37
N GLN A 211 14.50 4.61 2.53
CA GLN A 211 13.85 3.61 1.68
C GLN A 211 13.55 4.11 0.25
N ASP A 212 14.42 4.97 -0.29
CA ASP A 212 14.21 5.62 -1.59
C ASP A 212 14.44 4.71 -2.81
N ASP A 213 15.04 3.51 -2.63
CA ASP A 213 15.28 2.57 -3.73
C ASP A 213 14.12 1.56 -3.94
N GLU A 214 13.28 1.29 -2.94
CA GLU A 214 12.10 0.40 -3.07
C GLU A 214 10.83 1.14 -3.54
N PHE A 215 10.74 2.46 -3.31
CA PHE A 215 9.57 3.26 -3.70
C PHE A 215 9.43 3.49 -5.22
N ARG A 216 10.50 3.30 -5.99
CA ARG A 216 10.48 3.42 -7.46
C ARG A 216 9.78 2.25 -8.15
N GLU A 217 9.56 1.13 -7.46
CA GLU A 217 8.89 -0.06 -8.00
C GLU A 217 7.36 -0.03 -7.77
N PHE A 218 6.85 0.91 -6.96
CA PHE A 218 5.42 1.02 -6.66
C PHE A 218 4.67 1.98 -7.60
N ASP A 219 5.37 2.91 -8.26
CA ASP A 219 4.75 3.82 -9.25
C ASP A 219 4.45 3.12 -10.60
N SER A 220 4.97 1.90 -10.82
CA SER A 220 4.50 1.00 -11.90
C SER A 220 3.16 0.32 -11.60
N PHE A 221 2.67 0.39 -10.36
CA PHE A 221 1.41 -0.27 -9.95
C PHE A 221 0.15 0.58 -10.22
N LEU A 222 0.32 1.86 -10.58
CA LEU A 222 -0.78 2.77 -10.94
C LEU A 222 -1.05 2.83 -12.46
N GLU A 223 -0.28 2.11 -13.26
CA GLU A 223 -0.68 1.77 -14.63
C GLU A 223 -1.33 0.38 -14.56
N PRO A 224 -2.58 0.21 -15.02
CA PRO A 224 -3.20 -1.11 -15.02
C PRO A 224 -2.40 -1.99 -15.98
N GLU A 225 -1.69 -3.00 -15.46
CA GLU A 225 -1.22 -4.10 -16.28
C GLU A 225 -2.43 -4.67 -17.01
N ALA A 226 -2.38 -4.64 -18.34
CA ALA A 226 -3.33 -5.38 -19.15
C ALA A 226 -3.18 -6.86 -18.75
N ILE A 227 -4.23 -7.41 -18.15
CA ILE A 227 -4.35 -8.86 -17.96
C ILE A 227 -4.12 -9.50 -19.32
N ASP A 228 -3.07 -10.30 -19.44
CA ASP A 228 -2.79 -11.05 -20.65
C ASP A 228 -3.95 -12.05 -20.83
N LEU A 229 -4.76 -11.86 -21.87
CA LEU A 229 -5.98 -12.64 -22.13
C LEU A 229 -5.69 -14.13 -22.42
N ASP A 230 -4.42 -14.53 -22.47
CA ASP A 230 -4.00 -15.91 -22.65
C ASP A 230 -3.68 -16.66 -21.33
N ASP A 231 -3.53 -16.00 -20.18
CA ASP A 231 -3.30 -16.65 -18.87
C ASP A 231 -4.57 -17.27 -18.25
N LEU A 232 -5.75 -17.05 -18.85
CA LEU A 232 -7.02 -17.64 -18.41
C LEU A 232 -7.30 -19.04 -19.02
N LYS A 233 -6.36 -19.65 -19.76
CA LYS A 233 -6.60 -20.94 -20.44
C LYS A 233 -6.15 -22.20 -19.71
N GLU A 234 -5.52 -22.12 -18.55
CA GLU A 234 -5.11 -23.31 -17.80
C GLU A 234 -5.71 -23.36 -16.38
N ALA A 235 -7.02 -23.61 -16.31
CA ALA A 235 -7.67 -24.19 -15.14
C ALA A 235 -8.12 -25.62 -15.47
N PRO A 236 -7.94 -26.60 -14.57
CA PRO A 236 -8.20 -28.00 -14.87
C PRO A 236 -9.71 -28.23 -15.06
N ALA A 237 -10.04 -28.92 -16.15
CA ALA A 237 -11.40 -29.31 -16.51
C ALA A 237 -12.06 -30.16 -15.41
N ALA A 238 -12.88 -29.53 -14.56
CA ALA A 238 -13.74 -30.22 -13.60
C ALA A 238 -15.21 -30.16 -14.05
N SER A 239 -15.69 -31.32 -14.52
CA SER A 239 -17.07 -31.81 -14.46
C SER A 239 -18.23 -30.91 -14.93
N LYS A 240 -18.72 -31.23 -16.12
CA LYS A 240 -20.05 -30.86 -16.65
C LYS A 240 -21.18 -31.16 -15.64
N ARG A 241 -21.89 -30.13 -15.22
CA ARG A 241 -23.36 -30.15 -15.03
C ARG A 241 -23.89 -28.74 -15.22
N GLY A 242 -24.79 -28.59 -16.18
CA GLY A 242 -25.32 -27.29 -16.57
C GLY A 242 -26.28 -26.75 -15.53
N GLU A 243 -25.97 -25.56 -15.04
CA GLU A 243 -26.90 -24.61 -14.44
C GLU A 243 -26.30 -23.20 -14.67
N THR A 244 -27.06 -22.36 -15.39
CA THR A 244 -26.95 -20.88 -15.54
C THR A 244 -25.62 -20.20 -15.17
N SER A 245 -24.78 -19.96 -16.18
CA SER A 245 -23.45 -19.33 -16.09
C SER A 245 -23.43 -17.79 -15.98
N GLU A 246 -24.53 -17.13 -15.62
CA GLU A 246 -24.53 -15.67 -15.41
C GLU A 246 -24.39 -15.26 -13.93
N ASN A 247 -24.64 -16.18 -12.98
CA ASN A 247 -24.57 -15.87 -11.54
C ASN A 247 -23.21 -16.13 -10.88
N ALA A 248 -22.27 -16.82 -11.53
CA ALA A 248 -21.00 -17.20 -10.93
C ALA A 248 -19.94 -16.08 -10.91
N ALA A 249 -20.06 -15.08 -11.78
CA ALA A 249 -19.12 -13.96 -11.86
C ALA A 249 -19.39 -12.87 -10.79
N GLU A 250 -20.62 -12.77 -10.29
CA GLU A 250 -20.98 -11.81 -9.22
C GLU A 250 -20.51 -12.25 -7.82
N GLU A 251 -20.16 -13.53 -7.67
CA GLU A 251 -19.83 -14.15 -6.38
C GLU A 251 -18.38 -13.93 -5.94
N PHE A 252 -17.48 -13.47 -6.83
CA PHE A 252 -16.04 -13.32 -6.53
C PHE A 252 -15.54 -11.87 -6.37
N GLN A 253 -16.42 -10.87 -6.45
CA GLN A 253 -16.02 -9.51 -6.11
C GLN A 253 -15.96 -9.34 -4.59
N SER A 254 -14.74 -9.13 -4.08
CA SER A 254 -14.45 -8.70 -2.69
C SER A 254 -15.42 -7.61 -2.23
N GLU A 255 -15.94 -7.71 -1.01
CA GLU A 255 -16.78 -6.68 -0.40
C GLU A 255 -16.11 -5.31 -0.39
N VAL A 256 -14.77 -5.27 -0.28
CA VAL A 256 -13.98 -4.03 -0.38
C VAL A 256 -14.04 -3.48 -1.80
N GLY A 257 -13.92 -4.33 -2.81
CA GLY A 257 -14.09 -3.96 -4.22
C GLY A 257 -15.49 -3.44 -4.53
N LYS A 258 -16.55 -4.08 -4.01
CA LYS A 258 -17.94 -3.62 -4.15
C LYS A 258 -18.14 -2.25 -3.49
N LYS A 259 -17.72 -2.09 -2.24
CA LYS A 259 -17.82 -0.82 -1.49
C LYS A 259 -17.00 0.31 -2.13
N LEU A 260 -15.81 0.00 -2.63
CA LEU A 260 -14.97 0.97 -3.34
C LEU A 260 -15.65 1.42 -4.63
N THR A 261 -16.12 0.47 -5.44
CA THR A 261 -16.82 0.76 -6.70
C THR A 261 -18.07 1.60 -6.46
N GLU A 262 -18.89 1.26 -5.45
CA GLU A 262 -20.10 2.02 -5.12
C GLU A 262 -19.79 3.47 -4.70
N LYS A 263 -18.80 3.66 -3.82
CA LYS A 263 -18.39 5.00 -3.35
C LYS A 263 -17.79 5.83 -4.46
N THR A 264 -16.90 5.25 -5.25
CA THR A 264 -16.27 5.91 -6.40
C THR A 264 -17.31 6.29 -7.43
N THR A 265 -18.22 5.38 -7.78
CA THR A 265 -19.32 5.65 -8.73
C THR A 265 -20.21 6.78 -8.24
N ARG A 266 -20.63 6.76 -6.96
CA ARG A 266 -21.48 7.81 -6.38
C ARG A 266 -20.82 9.19 -6.43
N LYS A 267 -19.53 9.27 -6.10
CA LYS A 267 -18.75 10.53 -6.14
C LYS A 267 -18.54 11.02 -7.57
N ILE A 268 -18.22 10.13 -8.51
CA ILE A 268 -18.08 10.48 -9.92
C ILE A 268 -19.41 11.01 -10.47
N VAL A 269 -20.52 10.34 -10.18
CA VAL A 269 -21.85 10.79 -10.60
C VAL A 269 -22.16 12.19 -10.04
N PHE A 270 -21.81 12.47 -8.78
CA PHE A 270 -21.99 13.81 -8.21
C PHE A 270 -21.15 14.88 -8.93
N VAL A 271 -19.87 14.59 -9.22
CA VAL A 271 -18.99 15.49 -9.97
C VAL A 271 -19.54 15.74 -11.38
N VAL A 272 -19.99 14.68 -12.08
CA VAL A 272 -20.58 14.79 -13.42
C VAL A 272 -21.86 15.61 -13.38
N LEU A 273 -22.78 15.35 -12.44
CA LEU A 273 -24.01 16.13 -12.28
C LEU A 273 -23.72 17.61 -12.01
N ALA A 274 -22.77 17.91 -11.11
CA ALA A 274 -22.34 19.28 -10.83
C ALA A 274 -21.78 19.96 -12.08
N LEU A 275 -20.94 19.28 -12.86
CA LEU A 275 -20.41 19.79 -14.13
C LEU A 275 -21.54 20.07 -15.13
N THR A 276 -22.50 19.14 -15.29
CA THR A 276 -23.63 19.32 -16.21
C THR A 276 -24.57 20.46 -15.82
N LEU A 277 -24.68 20.78 -14.52
CA LEU A 277 -25.50 21.89 -14.04
C LEU A 277 -24.79 23.24 -14.17
N ILE A 278 -23.49 23.29 -13.86
CA ILE A 278 -22.72 24.54 -13.79
C ILE A 278 -22.33 25.07 -15.17
N ILE A 279 -21.97 24.17 -16.11
CA ILE A 279 -21.49 24.57 -17.45
C ILE A 279 -22.54 25.41 -18.22
N PRO A 280 -23.84 25.06 -18.25
CA PRO A 280 -24.86 25.86 -18.93
C PRO A 280 -25.17 27.18 -18.21
N VAL A 281 -25.16 27.20 -16.88
CA VAL A 281 -25.47 28.41 -16.08
C VAL A 281 -24.43 29.53 -16.31
N LEU A 282 -23.19 29.14 -16.60
CA LEU A 282 -22.09 30.08 -16.90
C LEU A 282 -21.94 30.38 -18.40
N SER A 283 -22.97 30.09 -19.21
CA SER A 283 -22.96 30.39 -20.65
C SER A 283 -23.52 31.79 -20.96
N GLU A 284 -22.84 32.51 -21.87
CA GLU A 284 -23.21 33.86 -22.33
C GLU A 284 -24.64 33.94 -22.89
N GLU A 285 -25.08 32.89 -23.60
CA GLU A 285 -26.43 32.82 -24.22
C GLU A 285 -27.56 32.96 -23.20
N THR A 286 -27.31 32.65 -21.92
CA THR A 286 -28.31 32.75 -20.84
C THR A 286 -28.31 34.14 -20.17
N ILE A 287 -27.19 34.86 -20.20
CA ILE A 287 -26.96 36.08 -19.41
C ILE A 287 -27.10 37.35 -20.26
N VAL A 288 -26.68 37.30 -21.52
CA VAL A 288 -26.74 38.46 -22.43
C VAL A 288 -27.88 38.24 -23.42
N THR A 289 -29.04 38.84 -23.14
CA THR A 289 -30.18 38.81 -24.06
C THR A 289 -29.80 39.50 -25.37
N LYS A 290 -29.67 38.72 -26.44
CA LYS A 290 -29.35 39.25 -27.77
C LYS A 290 -30.57 39.94 -28.37
N PHE A 291 -30.60 41.28 -28.38
CA PHE A 291 -31.65 42.03 -29.08
C PHE A 291 -31.39 41.97 -30.60
N ALA A 292 -32.32 41.40 -31.36
CA ALA A 292 -32.25 41.28 -32.83
C ALA A 292 -32.42 42.62 -33.60
N SER A 293 -32.24 43.76 -32.94
CA SER A 293 -32.44 45.10 -33.52
C SER A 293 -31.31 45.51 -34.46
N GLU A 294 -30.08 45.05 -34.22
CA GLU A 294 -28.88 45.43 -35.00
C GLU A 294 -28.99 45.05 -36.48
N LYS A 295 -29.43 43.81 -36.75
CA LYS A 295 -29.62 43.29 -38.11
C LYS A 295 -30.90 43.81 -38.74
N SER A 296 -32.02 43.77 -38.01
CA SER A 296 -33.32 44.21 -38.50
C SER A 296 -33.32 45.69 -38.89
N GLY A 297 -32.61 46.53 -38.13
CA GLY A 297 -32.42 47.95 -38.46
C GLY A 297 -31.55 48.18 -39.70
N LEU A 298 -30.52 47.34 -39.91
CA LEU A 298 -29.65 47.41 -41.09
C LEU A 298 -30.40 47.03 -42.37
N GLU A 299 -31.21 45.98 -42.30
CA GLU A 299 -32.07 45.54 -43.41
C GLU A 299 -33.06 46.65 -43.80
N LEU A 300 -33.65 47.34 -42.82
CA LEU A 300 -34.55 48.47 -43.07
C LEU A 300 -33.83 49.65 -43.77
N VAL A 301 -32.59 49.97 -43.38
CA VAL A 301 -31.77 50.99 -44.08
C VAL A 301 -31.48 50.58 -45.53
N ALA A 302 -31.21 49.30 -45.77
CA ALA A 302 -30.97 48.75 -47.10
C ALA A 302 -32.23 48.76 -47.99
N GLU A 303 -33.40 48.52 -47.42
CA GLU A 303 -34.70 48.66 -48.11
C GLU A 303 -34.95 50.12 -48.53
N TYR A 304 -34.70 51.09 -47.66
CA TYR A 304 -34.83 52.52 -48.00
C TYR A 304 -33.79 52.98 -49.03
N ALA A 305 -32.57 52.44 -49.01
CA ALA A 305 -31.56 52.69 -50.04
C ALA A 305 -32.02 52.20 -51.42
N THR A 306 -32.64 51.01 -51.46
CA THR A 306 -33.22 50.43 -52.67
C THR A 306 -34.38 51.28 -53.20
N ALA A 307 -35.26 51.76 -52.31
CA ALA A 307 -36.37 52.64 -52.68
C ALA A 307 -35.89 54.00 -53.23
N ALA A 308 -34.83 54.58 -52.63
CA ALA A 308 -34.24 55.84 -53.08
C ALA A 308 -33.61 55.77 -54.48
N ARG A 309 -33.16 54.59 -54.93
CA ARG A 309 -32.64 54.37 -56.29
C ARG A 309 -33.72 54.14 -57.35
N ARG A 310 -34.88 53.58 -56.98
CA ARG A 310 -35.95 53.15 -57.91
C ARG A 310 -37.00 54.23 -58.25
N GLY A 311 -37.21 55.26 -57.42
CA GLY A 311 -38.36 56.17 -57.54
C GLY A 311 -38.19 57.39 -58.46
N GLU A 312 -39.23 57.73 -59.24
CA GLU A 312 -39.31 58.94 -60.11
C GLU A 312 -39.35 60.29 -59.35
N ARG A 313 -39.56 60.28 -58.01
CA ARG A 313 -39.37 61.45 -57.12
C ARG A 313 -38.17 61.21 -56.20
N GLN A 314 -36.98 61.29 -56.79
CA GLN A 314 -35.71 60.99 -56.17
C GLN A 314 -35.45 61.75 -54.84
N GLU A 315 -35.87 63.01 -54.75
CA GLU A 315 -35.60 63.88 -53.60
C GLU A 315 -36.30 63.42 -52.29
N SER A 316 -37.50 62.84 -52.36
CA SER A 316 -38.25 62.46 -51.14
C SER A 316 -37.74 61.18 -50.48
N TRP A 317 -37.41 60.16 -51.26
CA TRP A 317 -36.91 58.88 -50.72
C TRP A 317 -35.46 58.98 -50.24
N LEU A 318 -34.68 59.87 -50.84
CA LEU A 318 -33.31 60.17 -50.40
C LEU A 318 -33.28 60.82 -49.01
N ARG A 319 -34.30 61.64 -48.67
CA ARG A 319 -34.53 62.16 -47.32
C ARG A 319 -34.90 61.07 -46.33
N VAL A 320 -35.78 60.14 -46.71
CA VAL A 320 -36.18 59.01 -45.85
C VAL A 320 -35.00 58.08 -45.58
N TYR A 321 -34.21 57.74 -46.60
CA TYR A 321 -32.97 56.98 -46.45
C TYR A 321 -31.97 57.72 -45.55
N THR A 322 -31.78 59.03 -45.77
CA THR A 322 -30.87 59.83 -44.93
C THR A 322 -31.33 59.83 -43.48
N HIS A 323 -32.62 60.03 -43.22
CA HIS A 323 -33.18 60.01 -41.87
C HIS A 323 -33.05 58.62 -41.21
N ALA A 324 -33.36 57.55 -41.94
CA ALA A 324 -33.25 56.18 -41.45
C ALA A 324 -31.79 55.79 -41.15
N THR A 325 -30.85 56.19 -42.01
CA THR A 325 -29.40 55.95 -41.83
C THR A 325 -28.88 56.70 -40.62
N LEU A 326 -29.21 57.99 -40.48
CA LEU A 326 -28.79 58.80 -39.33
C LEU A 326 -29.44 58.31 -38.03
N PHE A 327 -30.69 57.87 -38.07
CA PHE A 327 -31.37 57.29 -36.91
C PHE A 327 -30.74 55.96 -36.50
N TYR A 328 -30.45 55.07 -37.46
CA TYR A 328 -29.76 53.80 -37.20
C TYR A 328 -28.38 54.04 -36.58
N MET A 329 -27.60 54.96 -37.14
CA MET A 329 -26.30 55.34 -36.58
C MET A 329 -26.41 55.95 -35.18
N ASN A 330 -27.37 56.85 -34.94
CA ASN A 330 -27.53 57.49 -33.62
C ASN A 330 -28.14 56.55 -32.57
N TYR A 331 -28.92 55.55 -32.98
CA TYR A 331 -29.48 54.53 -32.08
C TYR A 331 -28.39 53.56 -31.59
N HIS A 332 -27.47 53.17 -32.48
CA HIS A 332 -26.40 52.20 -32.18
C HIS A 332 -25.06 52.82 -31.77
N ARG A 333 -24.94 54.15 -31.75
CA ARG A 333 -23.76 54.86 -31.23
C ARG A 333 -23.69 54.74 -29.71
N ARG A 334 -22.46 54.74 -29.18
CA ARG A 334 -22.18 54.90 -27.74
C ARG A 334 -22.77 56.20 -27.18
N GLY A 335 -23.60 56.12 -26.14
CA GLY A 335 -24.35 57.26 -25.58
C GLY A 335 -25.54 57.72 -26.44
N GLY A 336 -25.99 56.91 -27.40
CA GLY A 336 -27.13 57.19 -28.28
C GLY A 336 -28.51 56.96 -27.65
N ILE A 337 -29.59 57.20 -28.41
CA ILE A 337 -30.98 57.06 -27.92
C ILE A 337 -31.30 55.62 -27.47
N GLY A 338 -30.61 54.63 -28.04
CA GLY A 338 -30.72 53.21 -27.67
C GLY A 338 -29.81 52.78 -26.52
N ASP A 339 -28.97 53.67 -25.97
CA ASP A 339 -28.03 53.36 -24.89
C ASP A 339 -28.73 53.40 -23.53
N SER A 340 -29.49 52.34 -23.23
CA SER A 340 -30.16 52.14 -21.93
C SER A 340 -29.24 51.56 -20.85
N GLY A 341 -27.92 51.58 -21.05
CA GLY A 341 -26.93 50.95 -20.17
C GLY A 341 -26.89 49.41 -20.23
N GLY A 342 -27.79 48.79 -21.02
CA GLY A 342 -27.89 47.34 -21.19
C GLY A 342 -27.32 46.80 -22.52
N ASN A 343 -26.97 47.67 -23.49
CA ASN A 343 -26.49 47.23 -24.79
C ASN A 343 -24.95 47.22 -24.82
N SER A 344 -24.36 46.04 -25.05
CA SER A 344 -22.89 45.83 -24.93
C SER A 344 -22.12 46.01 -26.24
N SER A 345 -22.83 46.34 -27.31
CA SER A 345 -22.32 46.50 -28.68
C SER A 345 -22.64 47.89 -29.21
N HIS A 346 -21.64 48.53 -29.81
CA HIS A 346 -21.78 49.86 -30.41
C HIS A 346 -21.32 49.84 -31.86
N LEU A 347 -21.93 50.68 -32.71
CA LEU A 347 -21.55 50.79 -34.11
C LEU A 347 -20.15 51.40 -34.22
N ALA A 348 -19.19 50.62 -34.74
CA ALA A 348 -17.80 51.04 -34.93
C ALA A 348 -17.53 51.49 -36.37
N PHE A 349 -18.08 50.79 -37.34
CA PHE A 349 -17.94 51.11 -38.76
C PHE A 349 -19.24 50.92 -39.52
N PHE A 350 -19.53 51.82 -40.45
CA PHE A 350 -20.69 51.76 -41.32
C PHE A 350 -20.32 52.14 -42.75
N GLN A 351 -20.67 51.26 -43.69
CA GLN A 351 -20.54 51.52 -45.12
C GLN A 351 -21.82 52.14 -45.66
N LEU A 352 -21.76 53.38 -46.13
CA LEU A 352 -22.88 54.11 -46.71
C LEU A 352 -23.26 53.54 -48.07
N ALA A 353 -24.55 53.29 -48.29
CA ALA A 353 -25.11 52.84 -49.55
C ALA A 353 -25.14 53.95 -50.61
N LEU A 354 -25.52 55.16 -50.17
CA LEU A 354 -25.73 56.37 -50.96
C LEU A 354 -25.20 57.60 -50.20
N PRO A 355 -24.79 58.67 -50.90
CA PRO A 355 -24.43 59.93 -50.25
C PRO A 355 -25.62 60.52 -49.47
N LEU A 356 -25.33 61.18 -48.34
CA LEU A 356 -26.33 61.79 -47.46
C LEU A 356 -26.66 63.22 -47.93
N TYR A 357 -27.90 63.68 -47.68
CA TYR A 357 -28.38 65.01 -48.07
C TYR A 357 -28.99 65.77 -46.90
N GLN A 358 -28.79 67.09 -46.87
CA GLN A 358 -29.40 67.98 -45.90
C GLN A 358 -30.53 68.78 -46.52
N THR A 359 -31.65 68.88 -45.79
CA THR A 359 -32.73 69.81 -46.12
C THR A 359 -32.44 71.17 -45.47
N THR A 360 -32.19 72.20 -46.27
CA THR A 360 -32.12 73.59 -45.78
C THR A 360 -33.35 74.38 -46.22
N MET A 361 -33.88 75.18 -45.29
CA MET A 361 -34.98 76.12 -45.54
C MET A 361 -34.41 77.41 -46.12
N LEU A 362 -34.74 77.74 -47.37
CA LEU A 362 -34.60 79.09 -47.89
C LEU A 362 -35.92 79.84 -47.67
N ASP A 363 -35.86 80.94 -46.90
CA ASP A 363 -36.95 81.88 -46.64
C ASP A 363 -38.30 81.23 -46.28
N GLY A 364 -38.26 80.23 -45.39
CA GLY A 364 -39.43 79.67 -44.71
C GLY A 364 -40.45 78.92 -45.57
N ARG A 365 -40.24 78.71 -46.88
CA ARG A 365 -41.20 78.00 -47.76
C ARG A 365 -40.59 77.09 -48.85
N ILE A 366 -39.29 77.15 -49.13
CA ILE A 366 -38.64 76.29 -50.15
C ILE A 366 -37.58 75.42 -49.50
N TYR A 367 -37.73 74.10 -49.66
CA TYR A 367 -36.75 73.10 -49.21
C TYR A 367 -35.85 72.74 -50.38
N GLN A 368 -34.55 73.01 -50.26
CA GLN A 368 -33.55 72.52 -51.22
C GLN A 368 -32.69 71.45 -50.55
N ASP A 369 -32.52 70.32 -51.23
CA ASP A 369 -31.65 69.22 -50.79
C ASP A 369 -30.22 69.50 -51.25
N ILE A 370 -29.34 69.79 -50.29
CA ILE A 370 -27.92 70.02 -50.54
C ILE A 370 -27.15 68.75 -50.12
N PRO A 371 -26.28 68.18 -50.98
CA PRO A 371 -25.46 67.03 -50.59
C PRO A 371 -24.57 67.41 -49.39
N CYS A 372 -24.46 66.51 -48.42
CA CYS A 372 -23.56 66.72 -47.28
C CYS A 372 -22.10 66.77 -47.80
N THR A 373 -21.40 67.90 -47.65
CA THR A 373 -19.96 68.01 -47.97
C THR A 373 -19.05 67.52 -46.84
N GLY A 374 -19.67 67.04 -45.75
CA GLY A 374 -19.07 66.45 -44.56
C GLY A 374 -20.15 66.24 -43.49
N PHE A 375 -19.89 65.44 -42.46
CA PHE A 375 -20.91 65.15 -41.43
C PHE A 375 -21.33 66.39 -40.64
N ALA A 376 -20.47 67.40 -40.55
CA ALA A 376 -20.76 68.66 -39.88
C ALA A 376 -21.80 69.53 -40.59
N SER A 377 -21.98 69.42 -41.91
CA SER A 377 -23.09 70.10 -42.57
C SER A 377 -24.40 69.46 -42.14
N CYS A 378 -24.44 68.13 -42.07
CA CYS A 378 -25.60 67.33 -41.68
C CYS A 378 -25.75 67.12 -40.15
N ALA A 379 -24.91 67.78 -39.34
CA ALA A 379 -24.84 67.62 -37.89
C ALA A 379 -26.02 68.22 -37.12
N ASN A 380 -26.78 69.16 -37.68
CA ASN A 380 -27.95 69.72 -36.98
C ASN A 380 -29.05 68.69 -36.69
N SER A 381 -28.94 67.46 -37.22
CA SER A 381 -29.84 66.33 -36.94
C SER A 381 -29.24 65.24 -36.06
N LEU A 382 -27.93 65.29 -35.73
CA LEU A 382 -27.30 64.40 -34.74
C LEU A 382 -26.79 65.20 -33.55
N VAL A 383 -27.29 64.90 -32.35
CA VAL A 383 -26.75 65.48 -31.12
C VAL A 383 -25.40 64.82 -30.79
N LEU A 384 -24.32 65.37 -31.34
CA LEU A 384 -22.94 64.93 -31.10
C LEU A 384 -22.22 65.89 -30.12
N PRO A 385 -21.38 65.39 -29.21
CA PRO A 385 -20.46 66.24 -28.46
C PRO A 385 -19.44 66.90 -29.42
N PRO A 386 -19.02 68.15 -29.16
CA PRO A 386 -18.24 68.95 -30.11
C PRO A 386 -16.88 68.34 -30.50
N GLU A 387 -16.27 67.53 -29.63
CA GLU A 387 -15.01 66.82 -29.89
C GLU A 387 -15.16 65.65 -30.87
N ALA A 388 -16.27 64.90 -30.81
CA ALA A 388 -16.56 63.80 -31.73
C ALA A 388 -17.00 64.30 -33.11
N ALA A 389 -17.75 65.42 -33.13
CA ALA A 389 -18.14 66.09 -34.38
C ALA A 389 -16.93 66.59 -35.19
N ALA A 390 -15.83 66.97 -34.51
CA ALA A 390 -14.59 67.42 -35.14
C ALA A 390 -13.76 66.28 -35.76
N ARG A 391 -13.88 65.03 -35.28
CA ARG A 391 -13.19 63.85 -35.83
C ARG A 391 -13.88 63.25 -37.06
N LEU A 392 -15.19 63.47 -37.19
CA LEU A 392 -15.98 63.12 -38.39
C LEU A 392 -15.72 64.03 -39.60
N TYR A 393 -14.84 65.03 -39.46
CA TYR A 393 -14.48 66.04 -40.45
C TYR A 393 -13.35 65.56 -41.39
N LEU A 394 -13.56 64.44 -42.08
CA LEU A 394 -12.72 64.02 -43.21
C LEU A 394 -13.56 64.11 -44.50
N PRO A 395 -13.32 65.09 -45.39
CA PRO A 395 -14.02 65.21 -46.68
C PRO A 395 -13.97 63.92 -47.51
N GLU A 396 -12.96 63.07 -47.29
CA GLU A 396 -12.82 61.78 -47.97
C GLU A 396 -13.83 60.71 -47.52
N ALA A 397 -14.31 60.73 -46.27
CA ALA A 397 -15.17 59.68 -45.71
C ALA A 397 -16.55 59.61 -46.38
N VAL A 398 -17.11 60.77 -46.75
CA VAL A 398 -18.38 60.87 -47.50
C VAL A 398 -18.18 60.49 -48.98
N SER A 399 -16.99 60.70 -49.54
CA SER A 399 -16.67 60.38 -50.94
C SER A 399 -16.40 58.90 -51.21
N LYS A 400 -15.87 58.17 -50.21
CA LYS A 400 -15.53 56.73 -50.30
C LYS A 400 -16.62 55.80 -49.73
N GLY A 401 -17.68 56.36 -49.15
CA GLY A 401 -18.84 55.59 -48.66
C GLY A 401 -18.57 54.75 -47.41
N ALA A 402 -17.58 55.10 -46.59
CA ALA A 402 -17.19 54.33 -45.42
C ALA A 402 -16.92 55.26 -44.23
N LEU A 403 -17.47 54.93 -43.05
CA LEU A 403 -17.42 55.78 -41.87
C LEU A 403 -17.03 54.98 -40.62
N ILE A 404 -16.06 55.49 -39.86
CA ILE A 404 -15.75 55.03 -38.51
C ILE A 404 -16.50 55.94 -37.53
N VAL A 405 -17.34 55.35 -36.68
CA VAL A 405 -18.36 56.07 -35.86
C VAL A 405 -17.92 56.25 -34.40
N ASP A 406 -16.90 55.51 -33.96
CA ASP A 406 -16.36 55.51 -32.59
C ASP A 406 -14.84 55.80 -32.59
N ASP A 407 -14.22 55.96 -31.41
CA ASP A 407 -12.78 56.26 -31.24
C ASP A 407 -11.88 55.07 -31.66
N LEU A 408 -11.79 54.79 -32.95
CA LEU A 408 -10.93 53.78 -33.58
C LEU A 408 -10.20 54.40 -34.78
N ASP A 409 -8.91 54.10 -34.94
CA ASP A 409 -8.11 54.59 -36.09
C ASP A 409 -8.34 53.72 -37.34
N SER A 410 -8.54 52.41 -37.16
CA SER A 410 -8.94 51.46 -38.21
C SER A 410 -9.87 50.35 -37.68
N VAL A 411 -10.71 49.78 -38.55
CA VAL A 411 -11.49 48.55 -38.27
C VAL A 411 -10.57 47.36 -38.00
N ASP A 412 -9.33 47.42 -38.50
CA ASP A 412 -8.30 46.42 -38.28
C ASP A 412 -7.67 46.51 -36.88
N ASP A 413 -8.00 47.48 -36.04
CA ASP A 413 -7.52 47.51 -34.66
C ASP A 413 -8.32 46.58 -33.73
N LEU A 414 -9.50 46.12 -34.17
CA LEU A 414 -10.34 45.15 -33.47
C LEU A 414 -9.94 43.72 -33.83
N ARG A 415 -9.95 42.81 -32.84
CA ARG A 415 -9.81 41.37 -33.12
C ARG A 415 -11.04 40.82 -33.85
N LEU A 416 -10.86 39.73 -34.59
CA LEU A 416 -11.97 39.01 -35.25
C LEU A 416 -13.08 38.62 -34.26
N SER A 417 -12.72 38.24 -33.02
CA SER A 417 -13.66 37.91 -31.95
C SER A 417 -14.32 39.13 -31.28
N GLU A 418 -13.78 40.34 -31.50
CA GLU A 418 -14.24 41.60 -30.92
C GLU A 418 -15.09 42.42 -31.89
N ARG A 419 -15.24 41.96 -33.13
CA ARG A 419 -16.07 42.60 -34.17
C ARG A 419 -17.24 41.70 -34.55
N GLU A 420 -18.44 42.25 -34.59
CA GLU A 420 -19.61 41.59 -35.18
C GLU A 420 -19.98 42.31 -36.46
N VAL A 421 -19.99 41.58 -37.58
CA VAL A 421 -20.21 42.14 -38.92
C VAL A 421 -21.61 41.75 -39.36
N TYR A 422 -22.45 42.75 -39.62
CA TYR A 422 -23.73 42.57 -40.30
C TYR A 422 -23.62 43.10 -41.73
N THR A 423 -24.05 42.29 -42.68
CA THR A 423 -24.18 42.67 -44.08
C THR A 423 -25.65 42.68 -44.46
N ALA A 424 -26.07 43.76 -45.11
CA ALA A 424 -27.36 43.85 -45.79
C ALA A 424 -27.11 44.19 -47.25
N TYR A 425 -28.05 43.85 -48.12
CA TYR A 425 -27.90 44.01 -49.56
C TYR A 425 -28.92 45.04 -50.05
N PHE A 426 -28.54 45.89 -51.00
CA PHE A 426 -29.43 46.84 -51.66
C PHE A 426 -29.23 46.80 -53.17
N CYS A 427 -30.27 47.15 -53.92
CA CYS A 427 -30.25 47.14 -55.38
C CYS A 427 -29.81 48.51 -55.93
N ASN A 428 -28.80 48.53 -56.79
CA ASN A 428 -28.25 49.76 -57.38
C ASN A 428 -28.84 50.10 -58.77
N ALA A 429 -29.89 49.39 -59.22
CA ALA A 429 -30.53 49.58 -60.52
C ALA A 429 -31.62 50.67 -60.50
N ALA A 430 -31.69 51.51 -61.54
CA ALA A 430 -32.66 52.60 -61.68
C ALA A 430 -33.86 52.30 -62.62
N SER A 431 -33.99 51.08 -63.16
CA SER A 431 -34.99 50.77 -64.19
C SER A 431 -36.36 50.38 -63.63
N ALA A 432 -37.42 50.91 -64.25
CA ALA A 432 -38.82 50.93 -63.79
C ALA A 432 -39.67 49.65 -64.01
N ASP A 433 -39.10 48.55 -64.49
CA ASP A 433 -39.90 47.42 -65.02
C ASP A 433 -40.35 46.35 -64.00
N SER A 434 -40.42 46.68 -62.71
CA SER A 434 -41.01 45.77 -61.71
C SER A 434 -41.78 46.54 -60.65
N ALA A 435 -42.79 47.28 -61.09
CA ALA A 435 -43.81 47.87 -60.23
C ALA A 435 -45.06 46.99 -60.19
N VAL A 436 -45.08 45.96 -59.34
CA VAL A 436 -46.34 45.36 -58.87
C VAL A 436 -46.22 45.07 -57.36
N GLY A 437 -46.81 45.96 -56.57
CA GLY A 437 -47.35 45.75 -55.22
C GLY A 437 -46.60 44.78 -54.28
N GLY A 438 -45.62 45.30 -53.55
CA GLY A 438 -44.95 44.60 -52.44
C GLY A 438 -43.77 45.44 -51.94
N SER A 439 -43.47 45.38 -50.64
CA SER A 439 -42.37 46.14 -49.99
C SER A 439 -41.05 46.08 -50.77
N PRO A 440 -40.24 47.16 -50.81
CA PRO A 440 -39.03 47.23 -51.64
C PRO A 440 -37.89 46.40 -51.05
N LYS A 441 -37.89 45.09 -51.29
CA LYS A 441 -36.80 44.20 -50.88
C LYS A 441 -35.72 44.13 -51.96
N ALA A 442 -34.47 44.01 -51.52
CA ALA A 442 -33.32 43.87 -52.41
C ALA A 442 -33.29 42.55 -53.19
N THR A 443 -34.14 41.58 -52.83
CA THR A 443 -34.30 40.27 -53.49
C THR A 443 -34.85 40.37 -54.91
N ASP A 444 -35.48 41.49 -55.27
CA ASP A 444 -36.14 41.68 -56.57
C ASP A 444 -35.21 42.38 -57.58
N CYS A 445 -33.91 42.06 -57.57
CA CYS A 445 -32.87 42.74 -58.36
C CYS A 445 -31.91 41.71 -58.99
N ASP A 446 -31.43 41.96 -60.22
CA ASP A 446 -30.41 41.13 -60.86
C ASP A 446 -29.14 41.06 -59.98
N LEU A 447 -28.55 39.86 -59.84
CA LEU A 447 -27.36 39.63 -59.01
C LEU A 447 -26.19 40.58 -59.34
N ASP A 448 -26.01 40.95 -60.60
CA ASP A 448 -24.93 41.86 -61.05
C ASP A 448 -25.12 43.33 -60.60
N LYS A 449 -26.30 43.67 -60.07
CA LYS A 449 -26.67 45.04 -59.64
C LYS A 449 -26.90 45.16 -58.14
N VAL A 450 -26.60 44.09 -57.38
CA VAL A 450 -26.69 44.09 -55.91
C VAL A 450 -25.38 44.56 -55.30
N THR A 451 -25.47 45.52 -54.39
CA THR A 451 -24.34 46.04 -53.62
C THR A 451 -24.57 45.81 -52.14
N GLN A 452 -23.49 45.57 -51.39
CA GLN A 452 -23.56 45.31 -49.95
C GLN A 452 -23.36 46.57 -49.11
N ILE A 453 -24.09 46.63 -47.99
CA ILE A 453 -23.95 47.57 -46.89
C ILE A 453 -23.38 46.76 -45.73
N ARG A 454 -22.25 47.21 -45.19
CA ARG A 454 -21.58 46.57 -44.06
C ARG A 454 -21.65 47.46 -42.83
N ALA A 455 -22.16 46.91 -41.73
CA ALA A 455 -22.07 47.51 -40.40
C ALA A 455 -21.21 46.62 -39.51
N VAL A 456 -20.22 47.19 -38.84
CA VAL A 456 -19.35 46.49 -37.88
C VAL A 456 -19.59 47.08 -36.50
N PHE A 457 -19.88 46.20 -35.55
CA PHE A 457 -20.11 46.53 -34.16
C PHE A 457 -18.90 46.17 -33.31
N ASP A 458 -18.50 47.07 -32.42
CA ASP A 458 -17.51 46.84 -31.37
C ASP A 458 -18.14 45.99 -30.25
N ARG A 459 -17.58 44.79 -30.04
CA ARG A 459 -17.95 43.84 -28.98
C ARG A 459 -16.85 43.65 -27.94
N ARG A 460 -15.87 44.55 -27.80
CA ARG A 460 -14.80 44.45 -26.79
C ARG A 460 -15.35 44.22 -25.38
N SER A 461 -16.43 44.90 -25.00
CA SER A 461 -17.07 44.73 -23.68
C SER A 461 -17.68 43.33 -23.51
N ALA A 462 -18.40 42.83 -24.52
CA ALA A 462 -18.97 41.48 -24.52
C ALA A 462 -17.87 40.40 -24.52
N SER A 463 -16.82 40.57 -25.33
CA SER A 463 -15.68 39.65 -25.41
C SER A 463 -14.90 39.56 -24.09
N LYS A 464 -14.75 40.68 -23.37
CA LYS A 464 -14.16 40.70 -22.02
C LYS A 464 -15.01 39.96 -21.00
N ILE A 465 -16.34 40.15 -21.02
CA ILE A 465 -17.27 39.44 -20.13
C ILE A 465 -17.27 37.94 -20.45
N GLU A 466 -17.26 37.56 -21.73
CA GLU A 466 -17.18 36.18 -22.20
C GLU A 466 -15.87 35.51 -21.74
N ALA A 467 -14.73 36.20 -21.89
CA ALA A 467 -13.45 35.74 -21.40
C ALA A 467 -13.44 35.57 -19.87
N GLY A 468 -14.02 36.53 -19.13
CA GLY A 468 -14.17 36.44 -17.68
C GLY A 468 -15.03 35.25 -17.21
N LEU A 469 -16.18 35.02 -17.85
CA LEU A 469 -17.05 33.87 -17.58
C LEU A 469 -16.38 32.54 -17.98
N SER A 470 -15.61 32.51 -19.07
CA SER A 470 -14.83 31.35 -19.50
C SER A 470 -13.74 30.99 -18.47
N ILE A 471 -13.02 31.98 -17.95
CA ILE A 471 -12.02 31.79 -16.88
C ILE A 471 -12.69 31.23 -15.62
N LEU A 472 -13.81 31.84 -15.18
CA LEU A 472 -14.54 31.39 -14.00
C LEU A 472 -15.07 29.95 -14.16
N ARG A 473 -15.66 29.64 -15.32
CA ARG A 473 -16.13 28.29 -15.65
C ARG A 473 -14.98 27.28 -15.60
N THR A 474 -13.86 27.60 -16.25
CA THR A 474 -12.69 26.72 -16.31
C THR A 474 -12.11 26.50 -14.91
N PHE A 475 -12.04 27.54 -14.07
CA PHE A 475 -11.62 27.43 -12.68
C PHE A 475 -12.53 26.50 -11.86
N ILE A 476 -13.86 26.64 -11.96
CA ILE A 476 -14.81 25.79 -11.25
C ILE A 476 -14.70 24.32 -11.71
N VAL A 477 -14.56 24.09 -13.01
CA VAL A 477 -14.36 22.74 -13.57
C VAL A 477 -13.06 22.12 -13.04
N CYS A 478 -11.94 22.87 -13.06
CA CYS A 478 -10.68 22.43 -12.49
C CYS A 478 -10.83 22.05 -11.02
N PHE A 479 -11.48 22.92 -10.23
CA PHE A 479 -11.70 22.71 -8.82
C PHE A 479 -12.51 21.43 -8.55
N LEU A 480 -13.61 21.22 -9.28
CA LEU A 480 -14.45 20.03 -9.13
C LEU A 480 -13.72 18.75 -9.52
N LEU A 481 -12.92 18.77 -10.59
CA LEU A 481 -12.11 17.62 -11.00
C LEU A 481 -11.01 17.29 -9.98
N ILE A 482 -10.31 18.30 -9.46
CA ILE A 482 -9.26 18.11 -8.44
C ILE A 482 -9.86 17.55 -7.16
N VAL A 483 -10.96 18.14 -6.68
CA VAL A 483 -11.69 17.66 -5.50
C VAL A 483 -12.18 16.22 -5.72
N GLY A 484 -12.78 15.95 -6.88
CA GLY A 484 -13.26 14.62 -7.25
C GLY A 484 -12.15 13.58 -7.21
N ALA A 485 -10.99 13.89 -7.82
CA ALA A 485 -9.82 13.02 -7.81
C ALA A 485 -9.32 12.76 -6.38
N VAL A 486 -9.14 13.80 -5.56
CA VAL A 486 -8.67 13.67 -4.17
C VAL A 486 -9.64 12.82 -3.34
N LEU A 487 -10.96 12.99 -3.51
CA LEU A 487 -11.97 12.23 -2.79
C LEU A 487 -12.00 10.75 -3.16
N VAL A 488 -11.67 10.39 -4.41
CA VAL A 488 -11.58 9.00 -4.87
C VAL A 488 -10.29 8.35 -4.34
N THR A 489 -9.14 8.99 -4.54
CA THR A 489 -7.83 8.48 -4.08
C THR A 489 -7.79 8.28 -2.56
N ARG A 490 -8.47 9.15 -1.78
CA ARG A 490 -8.56 8.99 -0.32
C ARG A 490 -9.27 7.70 0.11
N ASP A 491 -10.32 7.30 -0.62
CA ASP A 491 -11.07 6.07 -0.30
C ASP A 491 -10.26 4.83 -0.64
N GLU A 492 -9.57 4.81 -1.79
CA GLU A 492 -8.63 3.75 -2.18
C GLU A 492 -7.53 3.56 -1.12
N ASN A 493 -6.90 4.66 -0.71
CA ASN A 493 -5.84 4.64 0.30
C ASN A 493 -6.34 4.03 1.63
N LYS A 494 -7.55 4.43 2.07
CA LYS A 494 -8.10 4.02 3.35
C LYS A 494 -8.62 2.58 3.36
N LEU A 495 -9.20 2.12 2.26
CA LEU A 495 -9.84 0.81 2.16
C LEU A 495 -8.85 -0.31 1.78
N VAL A 496 -7.79 0.01 1.04
CA VAL A 496 -6.89 -0.98 0.45
C VAL A 496 -5.44 -0.80 0.93
N LEU A 497 -4.81 0.34 0.64
CA LEU A 497 -3.37 0.53 0.88
C LEU A 497 -2.98 0.46 2.36
N VAL A 498 -3.65 1.24 3.22
CA VAL A 498 -3.31 1.27 4.65
C VAL A 498 -3.47 -0.10 5.33
N PRO A 499 -4.56 -0.87 5.10
CA PRO A 499 -4.64 -2.24 5.59
C PRO A 499 -3.51 -3.16 5.09
N ILE A 500 -3.14 -3.08 3.81
CA ILE A 500 -2.05 -3.88 3.23
C ILE A 500 -0.71 -3.52 3.90
N GLU A 501 -0.41 -2.23 4.06
CA GLU A 501 0.79 -1.77 4.76
C GLU A 501 0.85 -2.30 6.21
N ARG A 502 -0.27 -2.28 6.94
CA ARG A 502 -0.35 -2.88 8.28
C ARG A 502 -0.11 -4.38 8.26
N MET A 503 -0.72 -5.11 7.32
CA MET A 503 -0.53 -6.56 7.16
C MET A 503 0.93 -6.89 6.86
N MET A 504 1.56 -6.19 5.92
CA MET A 504 2.98 -6.37 5.61
C MET A 504 3.87 -6.02 6.79
N GLY A 505 3.56 -4.94 7.52
CA GLY A 505 4.26 -4.56 8.74
C GLY A 505 4.21 -5.66 9.81
N LYS A 506 3.02 -6.23 10.04
CA LYS A 506 2.83 -7.37 10.95
C LYS A 506 3.54 -8.63 10.47
N MET A 507 3.51 -8.91 9.17
CA MET A 507 4.23 -10.04 8.59
C MET A 507 5.74 -9.89 8.76
N LYS A 508 6.29 -8.69 8.59
CA LYS A 508 7.71 -8.37 8.86
C LYS A 508 8.06 -8.50 10.34
N GLU A 509 7.13 -8.17 11.23
CA GLU A 509 7.28 -8.38 12.68
C GLU A 509 7.35 -9.88 13.02
N ILE A 510 6.45 -10.69 12.45
CA ILE A 510 6.44 -12.16 12.58
C ILE A 510 7.71 -12.77 11.97
N GLN A 511 8.18 -12.24 10.84
CA GLN A 511 9.41 -12.68 10.18
C GLN A 511 10.65 -12.47 11.05
N ASN A 512 10.74 -11.33 11.74
CA ASN A 512 11.89 -10.98 12.59
C ASN A 512 11.86 -11.71 13.93
N ASN A 513 10.67 -11.91 14.51
CA ASN A 513 10.48 -12.66 15.73
C ASN A 513 9.18 -13.49 15.68
N PRO A 514 9.24 -14.71 15.14
CA PRO A 514 8.08 -15.59 15.03
C PRO A 514 7.44 -15.89 16.39
N LEU A 515 8.23 -15.98 17.45
CA LEU A 515 7.73 -16.24 18.81
C LEU A 515 6.92 -15.06 19.37
N ALA A 516 7.19 -13.84 18.91
CA ALA A 516 6.38 -12.68 19.27
C ALA A 516 4.98 -12.71 18.64
N ALA A 517 4.77 -13.47 17.55
CA ALA A 517 3.47 -13.60 16.90
C ALA A 517 2.38 -14.13 17.84
N ALA A 518 2.75 -15.06 18.74
CA ALA A 518 1.86 -15.61 19.76
C ALA A 518 1.42 -14.57 20.81
N ASN A 519 2.17 -13.46 20.94
CA ASN A 519 1.78 -12.33 21.78
C ASN A 519 0.90 -11.34 21.01
N MET A 520 1.15 -11.16 19.71
CA MET A 520 0.34 -10.29 18.84
C MET A 520 -1.10 -10.78 18.66
N SER A 521 -1.33 -12.10 18.71
CA SER A 521 -2.68 -12.68 18.62
C SER A 521 -3.57 -12.33 19.81
N ASP A 522 -2.97 -12.07 20.97
CA ASP A 522 -3.68 -11.73 22.21
C ASP A 522 -3.85 -10.22 22.39
N ASP A 523 -2.98 -9.41 21.78
CA ASP A 523 -3.08 -7.94 21.73
C ASP A 523 -4.06 -7.44 20.65
N ALA A 524 -4.76 -8.35 19.96
CA ALA A 524 -5.93 -7.99 19.17
C ALA A 524 -6.89 -7.17 20.06
N PRO A 525 -7.26 -5.93 19.69
CA PRO A 525 -8.01 -5.06 20.58
C PRO A 525 -9.33 -5.69 20.99
N LEU A 526 -9.40 -6.16 22.24
CA LEU A 526 -10.65 -6.36 22.94
C LEU A 526 -11.24 -4.96 23.16
N ASP A 527 -12.12 -4.60 22.23
CA ASP A 527 -13.14 -3.55 22.28
C ASP A 527 -13.15 -2.74 23.60
N GLY A 528 -12.49 -1.57 23.60
CA GLY A 528 -12.56 -0.62 24.72
C GLY A 528 -11.37 0.34 24.86
N THR A 529 -10.14 -0.18 24.99
CA THR A 529 -8.95 0.64 25.31
C THR A 529 -8.23 1.17 24.08
N SER A 530 -8.14 0.37 23.01
CA SER A 530 -7.59 0.84 21.73
C SER A 530 -8.44 1.94 21.12
N LYS A 531 -9.76 1.96 21.38
CA LYS A 531 -10.65 3.08 21.05
C LYS A 531 -10.16 4.40 21.65
N LYS A 532 -9.71 4.41 22.91
CA LYS A 532 -9.21 5.64 23.55
C LYS A 532 -7.86 6.12 23.01
N LEU A 533 -6.96 5.21 22.64
CA LEU A 533 -5.64 5.58 22.10
C LEU A 533 -5.74 5.96 20.61
N HIS A 534 -6.54 5.22 19.83
CA HIS A 534 -6.90 5.62 18.46
C HIS A 534 -7.73 6.90 18.45
N ASP A 535 -8.64 7.14 19.39
CA ASP A 535 -9.40 8.40 19.50
C ASP A 535 -8.51 9.54 19.97
N ALA A 536 -7.49 9.31 20.82
CA ALA A 536 -6.52 10.33 21.21
C ALA A 536 -5.55 10.68 20.08
N HIS A 537 -5.06 9.68 19.34
CA HIS A 537 -4.23 9.89 18.15
C HIS A 537 -5.05 10.50 17.00
N ARG A 538 -6.31 10.10 16.84
CA ARG A 538 -7.27 10.73 15.92
C ARG A 538 -7.56 12.17 16.32
N ARG A 539 -7.71 12.48 17.61
CA ARG A 539 -7.88 13.86 18.10
C ARG A 539 -6.63 14.72 17.91
N ALA A 540 -5.43 14.14 18.09
CA ALA A 540 -4.17 14.83 17.84
C ALA A 540 -3.92 15.08 16.34
N LEU A 541 -4.27 14.11 15.48
CA LEU A 541 -4.26 14.26 14.03
C LEU A 541 -5.36 15.23 13.55
N GLU A 542 -6.53 15.26 14.20
CA GLU A 542 -7.59 16.24 13.97
C GLU A 542 -7.17 17.67 14.42
N GLU A 543 -6.29 17.80 15.42
CA GLU A 543 -5.70 19.08 15.85
C GLU A 543 -4.61 19.59 14.89
N GLU A 544 -3.83 18.72 14.24
CA GLU A 544 -2.91 19.12 13.15
C GLU A 544 -3.64 19.41 11.82
N GLU A 545 -4.68 18.63 11.47
CA GLU A 545 -5.53 18.87 10.29
C GLU A 545 -6.46 20.10 10.41
N ALA A 546 -6.62 20.65 11.63
CA ALA A 546 -7.46 21.82 11.92
C ALA A 546 -6.98 23.12 11.24
N SER A 547 -5.80 23.12 10.63
CA SER A 547 -5.20 24.27 9.94
C SER A 547 -5.53 24.36 8.44
N SER A 548 -6.25 23.39 7.85
CA SER A 548 -6.51 23.38 6.41
C SER A 548 -7.74 24.22 5.97
N PRO A 549 -7.65 24.97 4.84
CA PRO A 549 -8.74 25.83 4.35
C PRO A 549 -9.96 25.08 3.77
N PHE A 550 -9.99 23.74 3.81
CA PHE A 550 -10.98 22.89 3.13
C PHE A 550 -12.12 22.36 4.03
N ARG A 551 -12.27 22.85 5.27
CA ARG A 551 -13.30 22.37 6.25
C ARG A 551 -14.73 22.30 5.70
N VAL A 552 -15.13 23.26 4.85
CA VAL A 552 -16.50 23.33 4.31
C VAL A 552 -16.80 22.17 3.38
N LEU A 553 -15.86 21.80 2.49
CA LEU A 553 -16.02 20.64 1.62
C LEU A 553 -16.04 19.34 2.43
N GLN A 554 -15.17 19.22 3.43
CA GLN A 554 -15.07 18.03 4.25
C GLN A 554 -16.35 17.77 5.06
N ALA A 555 -17.03 18.82 5.54
CA ALA A 555 -18.30 18.67 6.26
C ALA A 555 -19.48 18.25 5.35
N ILE A 556 -19.46 18.63 4.07
CA ILE A 556 -20.52 18.28 3.10
C ILE A 556 -20.38 16.82 2.63
N PHE A 557 -19.15 16.31 2.51
CA PHE A 557 -18.88 14.93 2.06
C PHE A 557 -18.54 13.94 3.19
N SER A 558 -18.48 14.38 4.45
CA SER A 558 -18.29 13.48 5.59
C SER A 558 -19.59 12.72 5.85
N ASP A 559 -19.59 11.47 5.43
CA ASP A 559 -20.62 10.50 5.72
C ASP A 559 -20.76 10.37 7.25
N LYS A 560 -21.78 11.02 7.84
CA LYS A 560 -22.25 10.79 9.21
C LYS A 560 -23.00 9.44 9.32
N GLY A 561 -22.61 8.45 8.51
CA GLY A 561 -22.99 7.07 8.70
C GLY A 561 -22.39 6.56 10.00
N LYS A 562 -23.25 6.16 10.94
CA LYS A 562 -22.90 5.25 12.04
C LYS A 562 -22.41 3.92 11.43
N GLY A 563 -21.18 3.90 10.91
CA GLY A 563 -20.50 2.69 10.53
C GLY A 563 -20.04 2.01 11.80
N GLY A 564 -20.84 1.08 12.29
CA GLY A 564 -20.34 0.01 13.15
C GLY A 564 -19.08 -0.57 12.53
N ALA A 565 -18.19 -1.09 13.37
CA ALA A 565 -16.99 -1.77 12.95
C ALA A 565 -17.34 -3.06 12.16
N GLU A 566 -17.86 -2.92 10.95
CA GLU A 566 -17.88 -3.99 9.96
C GLU A 566 -16.43 -4.24 9.60
N SER A 567 -15.92 -5.33 10.17
CA SER A 567 -14.64 -5.94 9.87
C SER A 567 -14.53 -6.16 8.37
N MET A 568 -13.93 -5.21 7.66
CA MET A 568 -13.58 -5.35 6.25
C MET A 568 -12.80 -6.67 6.04
N GLU A 569 -12.94 -7.29 4.86
CA GLU A 569 -12.18 -8.50 4.49
C GLU A 569 -10.68 -8.35 4.75
N THR A 570 -10.11 -7.16 4.48
CA THR A 570 -8.70 -6.84 4.76
C THR A 570 -8.36 -6.91 6.25
N ALA A 571 -9.26 -6.47 7.12
CA ALA A 571 -9.10 -6.60 8.58
C ALA A 571 -9.28 -8.05 9.06
N MET A 572 -10.11 -8.84 8.39
CA MET A 572 -10.23 -10.27 8.65
C MET A 572 -8.96 -11.02 8.25
N LEU A 573 -8.38 -10.71 7.08
CA LEU A 573 -7.09 -11.25 6.63
C LEU A 573 -5.96 -10.88 7.59
N GLU A 574 -5.87 -9.61 8.01
CA GLU A 574 -4.92 -9.14 9.01
C GLU A 574 -4.98 -9.97 10.30
N LYS A 575 -6.19 -10.14 10.87
CA LYS A 575 -6.40 -10.98 12.07
C LYS A 575 -6.08 -12.44 11.83
N THR A 576 -6.36 -12.96 10.63
CA THR A 576 -6.12 -14.37 10.28
C THR A 576 -4.63 -14.65 10.21
N ILE A 577 -3.84 -13.78 9.60
CA ILE A 577 -2.37 -13.89 9.56
C ILE A 577 -1.79 -13.90 10.98
N ILE A 578 -2.25 -13.00 11.84
CA ILE A 578 -1.78 -12.95 13.23
C ILE A 578 -2.15 -14.22 13.99
N LYS A 579 -3.38 -14.72 13.85
CA LYS A 579 -3.84 -15.95 14.51
C LYS A 579 -3.10 -17.19 14.02
N ILE A 580 -2.92 -17.35 12.71
CA ILE A 580 -2.19 -18.47 12.12
C ILE A 580 -0.73 -18.39 12.52
N GLY A 581 -0.10 -17.21 12.43
CA GLY A 581 1.27 -16.99 12.88
C GLY A 581 1.45 -17.32 14.37
N GLY A 582 0.51 -16.90 15.23
CA GLY A 582 0.51 -17.22 16.65
C GLY A 582 0.34 -18.72 16.94
N LEU A 583 -0.56 -19.40 16.23
CA LEU A 583 -0.75 -20.86 16.35
C LEU A 583 0.48 -21.63 15.88
N LEU A 584 1.11 -21.21 14.77
CA LEU A 584 2.35 -21.81 14.27
C LEU A 584 3.48 -21.62 15.28
N ALA A 585 3.66 -20.41 15.82
CA ALA A 585 4.68 -20.14 16.82
C ALA A 585 4.48 -20.96 18.11
N LEU A 586 3.23 -21.14 18.56
CA LEU A 586 2.91 -21.96 19.72
C LEU A 586 3.13 -23.46 19.46
N GLY A 587 2.78 -23.94 18.27
CA GLY A 587 2.88 -25.36 17.89
C GLY A 587 4.30 -25.82 17.58
N PHE A 588 5.10 -24.99 16.91
CA PHE A 588 6.50 -25.28 16.57
C PHE A 588 7.49 -24.92 17.67
N GLY A 589 7.10 -24.04 18.60
CA GLY A 589 7.96 -23.56 19.68
C GLY A 589 9.22 -22.85 19.16
N GLU A 590 10.24 -22.75 20.03
CA GLU A 590 11.51 -22.08 19.69
C GLU A 590 12.26 -22.78 18.55
N ALA A 591 12.28 -24.12 18.54
CA ALA A 591 13.03 -24.90 17.56
C ALA A 591 12.53 -24.69 16.12
N GLY A 592 11.25 -24.33 15.92
CA GLY A 592 10.70 -24.04 14.60
C GLY A 592 10.55 -22.55 14.28
N ALA A 593 10.98 -21.65 15.18
CA ALA A 593 10.98 -20.21 14.89
C ALA A 593 11.81 -19.90 13.64
N GLU A 594 13.00 -20.50 13.49
CA GLU A 594 13.82 -20.29 12.30
C GLU A 594 13.14 -20.79 11.01
N ILE A 595 12.37 -21.89 11.11
CA ILE A 595 11.58 -22.43 10.00
C ILE A 595 10.50 -21.44 9.56
N ILE A 596 9.76 -20.88 10.52
CA ILE A 596 8.74 -19.87 10.24
C ILE A 596 9.39 -18.62 9.64
N ALA A 597 10.47 -18.11 10.24
CA ALA A 597 11.14 -16.89 9.79
C ALA A 597 11.64 -17.01 8.34
N LYS A 598 12.35 -18.08 8.00
CA LYS A 598 12.90 -18.30 6.65
C LYS A 598 11.81 -18.46 5.59
N ASN A 599 10.76 -19.21 5.89
CA ASN A 599 9.64 -19.39 4.95
C ASN A 599 8.80 -18.12 4.77
N MET A 600 8.77 -17.25 5.77
CA MET A 600 8.14 -15.93 5.64
C MET A 600 9.04 -14.89 4.93
N LYS A 601 10.35 -15.16 4.74
CA LYS A 601 11.26 -14.26 3.99
C LYS A 601 11.21 -14.47 2.48
N ASN A 602 11.02 -15.71 2.04
CA ASN A 602 11.09 -16.04 0.62
C ASN A 602 9.81 -15.55 -0.06
N ALA A 603 9.93 -14.52 -0.91
CA ALA A 603 8.81 -13.95 -1.66
C ALA A 603 8.30 -14.89 -2.77
N ASP A 604 9.04 -15.95 -3.10
CA ASP A 604 8.79 -16.83 -4.25
C ASP A 604 7.63 -17.82 -4.06
N GLY A 605 6.79 -17.66 -3.03
CA GLY A 605 5.59 -18.47 -2.77
C GLY A 605 5.83 -19.95 -2.42
N GLY A 606 7.07 -20.45 -2.53
CA GLY A 606 7.44 -21.82 -2.19
C GLY A 606 7.61 -22.03 -0.69
N LEU A 607 6.80 -22.92 -0.09
CA LEU A 607 6.99 -23.39 1.28
C LEU A 607 8.07 -24.48 1.31
N ASN A 608 9.22 -24.17 1.90
CA ASN A 608 10.27 -25.15 2.22
C ASN A 608 10.42 -25.30 3.74
N ALA A 609 9.62 -26.17 4.32
CA ALA A 609 9.67 -26.46 5.75
C ALA A 609 10.82 -27.42 6.15
N MET A 610 11.47 -28.09 5.19
CA MET A 610 12.56 -29.03 5.42
C MET A 610 13.93 -28.33 5.33
N LEU A 611 14.15 -27.38 6.22
CA LEU A 611 15.42 -26.65 6.31
C LEU A 611 16.52 -27.51 6.93
N ASP A 612 17.75 -27.30 6.48
CA ASP A 612 18.94 -27.94 7.04
C ASP A 612 19.06 -27.64 8.54
N GLY A 613 19.32 -28.68 9.31
CA GLY A 613 19.48 -28.57 10.76
C GLY A 613 20.80 -27.89 11.15
N LYS A 614 20.76 -27.09 12.22
CA LYS A 614 21.93 -26.41 12.79
C LYS A 614 22.45 -27.18 14.00
N LYS A 615 23.77 -27.43 14.04
CA LYS A 615 24.42 -27.95 15.23
C LYS A 615 24.50 -26.86 16.29
N LEU A 616 24.00 -27.15 17.49
CA LEU A 616 24.09 -26.30 18.66
C LEU A 616 24.42 -27.11 19.91
N GLN A 617 24.74 -26.43 20.99
CA GLN A 617 24.84 -26.95 22.34
C GLN A 617 23.68 -26.44 23.18
N ALA A 618 23.18 -27.27 24.07
CA ALA A 618 22.10 -26.94 24.98
C ALA A 618 22.10 -27.87 26.21
N VAL A 619 21.40 -27.45 27.26
CA VAL A 619 21.00 -28.35 28.34
C VAL A 619 19.66 -28.98 27.95
N PHE A 620 19.59 -30.30 27.99
CA PHE A 620 18.39 -31.08 27.72
C PHE A 620 17.83 -31.63 29.03
N GLY A 621 16.54 -31.40 29.25
CA GLY A 621 15.77 -31.93 30.34
C GLY A 621 14.68 -32.86 29.85
N PHE A 622 14.54 -33.99 30.51
CA PHE A 622 13.37 -34.85 30.40
C PHE A 622 12.69 -34.94 31.75
N CYS A 623 11.36 -34.88 31.76
CA CYS A 623 10.59 -35.24 32.94
C CYS A 623 9.40 -36.11 32.57
N ASP A 624 9.01 -37.03 33.46
CA ASP A 624 7.96 -38.02 33.25
C ASP A 624 7.09 -38.16 34.51
N ILE A 625 5.79 -38.36 34.34
CA ILE A 625 4.82 -38.53 35.42
C ILE A 625 4.91 -39.95 35.97
N ARG A 626 5.11 -40.07 37.29
CA ARG A 626 5.15 -41.37 37.97
C ARG A 626 3.76 -41.97 38.10
N ASN A 627 3.66 -43.29 37.86
CA ASN A 627 2.40 -44.05 37.88
C ASN A 627 1.36 -43.51 36.88
N PHE A 628 1.83 -42.96 35.75
CA PHE A 628 0.93 -42.38 34.76
C PHE A 628 -0.06 -43.40 34.19
N THR A 629 0.40 -44.60 33.81
CA THR A 629 -0.49 -45.65 33.27
C THR A 629 -1.65 -45.94 34.21
N ASP A 630 -1.36 -46.16 35.49
CA ASP A 630 -2.38 -46.38 36.52
C ASP A 630 -3.36 -45.20 36.64
N ALA A 631 -2.83 -43.97 36.63
CA ALA A 631 -3.65 -42.76 36.68
C ALA A 631 -4.55 -42.63 35.45
N THR A 632 -4.06 -43.00 34.25
CA THR A 632 -4.84 -42.88 33.01
C THR A 632 -5.99 -43.87 32.90
N GLU A 633 -5.80 -45.10 33.39
CA GLU A 633 -6.86 -46.13 33.42
C GLU A 633 -8.06 -45.67 34.26
N ILE A 634 -7.81 -44.90 35.32
CA ILE A 634 -8.82 -44.38 36.23
C ILE A 634 -9.42 -43.08 35.72
N LEU A 635 -8.59 -42.10 35.36
CA LEU A 635 -9.04 -40.76 34.98
C LEU A 635 -9.77 -40.72 33.63
N LYS A 636 -9.47 -41.65 32.71
CA LYS A 636 -10.14 -41.79 31.39
C LYS A 636 -10.22 -40.44 30.65
N GLU A 637 -11.42 -39.90 30.45
CA GLU A 637 -11.64 -38.62 29.75
C GLU A 637 -10.96 -37.42 30.44
N LYS A 638 -10.69 -37.51 31.75
CA LYS A 638 -10.03 -36.45 32.54
C LYS A 638 -8.51 -36.44 32.38
N VAL A 639 -7.91 -37.42 31.69
CA VAL A 639 -6.45 -37.50 31.50
C VAL A 639 -5.90 -36.26 30.81
N MET A 640 -6.58 -35.74 29.79
CA MET A 640 -6.12 -34.54 29.07
C MET A 640 -6.08 -33.32 30.00
N VAL A 641 -7.08 -33.16 30.87
CA VAL A 641 -7.11 -32.06 31.85
C VAL A 641 -5.98 -32.21 32.86
N PHE A 642 -5.75 -33.42 33.35
CA PHE A 642 -4.67 -33.74 34.29
C PHE A 642 -3.27 -33.45 33.70
N VAL A 643 -3.00 -33.92 32.48
CA VAL A 643 -1.72 -33.68 31.78
C VAL A 643 -1.53 -32.19 31.47
N ASN A 644 -2.57 -31.49 31.00
CA ASN A 644 -2.48 -30.07 30.69
C ASN A 644 -2.22 -29.19 31.92
N GLN A 645 -2.73 -29.57 33.10
CA GLN A 645 -2.43 -28.87 34.35
C GLN A 645 -0.98 -29.04 34.77
N ILE A 646 -0.42 -30.25 34.62
CA ILE A 646 1.00 -30.50 34.85
C ILE A 646 1.84 -29.74 33.81
N ALA A 647 1.45 -29.78 32.53
CA ALA A 647 2.13 -29.08 31.45
C ALA A 647 2.16 -27.55 31.66
N GLU A 648 1.08 -26.93 32.15
CA GLU A 648 1.06 -25.49 32.46
C GLU A 648 2.09 -25.14 33.54
N ILE A 649 2.25 -25.98 34.57
CA ILE A 649 3.28 -25.79 35.62
C ILE A 649 4.67 -26.00 35.01
N VAL A 650 4.89 -27.12 34.32
CA VAL A 650 6.20 -27.49 33.75
C VAL A 650 6.66 -26.43 32.74
N HIS A 651 5.85 -26.13 31.72
CA HIS A 651 6.20 -25.17 30.68
C HIS A 651 6.30 -23.75 31.22
N GLY A 652 5.38 -23.37 32.13
CA GLY A 652 5.39 -22.04 32.74
C GLY A 652 6.65 -21.79 33.58
N THR A 653 7.06 -22.76 34.40
CA THR A 653 8.30 -22.64 35.19
C THR A 653 9.54 -22.70 34.29
N VAL A 654 9.58 -23.58 33.29
CA VAL A 654 10.72 -23.68 32.37
C VAL A 654 10.93 -22.36 31.60
N ASP A 655 9.87 -21.76 31.06
CA ASP A 655 9.96 -20.47 30.38
C ASP A 655 10.44 -19.34 31.29
N GLN A 656 9.97 -19.30 32.56
CA GLN A 656 10.45 -18.34 33.56
C GLN A 656 11.96 -18.44 33.78
N TYR A 657 12.51 -19.66 33.78
CA TYR A 657 13.95 -19.93 33.94
C TYR A 657 14.67 -20.09 32.59
N SER A 658 14.23 -19.36 31.55
CA SER A 658 14.90 -19.28 30.24
C SER A 658 15.10 -20.59 29.49
N GLY A 659 14.33 -21.62 29.81
CA GLY A 659 14.22 -22.82 28.98
C GLY A 659 12.98 -22.75 28.09
N CYS A 660 12.86 -23.71 27.19
CA CYS A 660 11.71 -23.85 26.31
C CYS A 660 11.23 -25.29 26.27
N ALA A 661 9.91 -25.47 26.22
CA ALA A 661 9.31 -26.76 25.95
C ALA A 661 9.39 -27.05 24.45
N ASN A 662 9.82 -28.26 24.08
CA ASN A 662 9.87 -28.69 22.70
C ASN A 662 8.74 -29.68 22.38
N LYS A 663 8.76 -30.86 23.02
CA LYS A 663 7.80 -31.93 22.74
C LYS A 663 7.14 -32.45 24.01
N ASN A 664 5.83 -32.67 23.91
CA ASN A 664 5.05 -33.44 24.87
C ASN A 664 4.85 -34.84 24.31
N ILE A 665 5.32 -35.86 25.01
CA ILE A 665 5.36 -37.25 24.59
C ILE A 665 4.55 -38.06 25.61
N GLY A 666 3.22 -37.96 25.54
CA GLY A 666 2.34 -38.58 26.52
C GLY A 666 2.49 -37.96 27.91
N ASP A 667 3.10 -38.71 28.82
CA ASP A 667 3.47 -38.34 30.19
C ASP A 667 4.83 -37.65 30.32
N ALA A 668 5.65 -37.70 29.27
CA ALA A 668 6.98 -37.12 29.27
C ALA A 668 7.04 -35.75 28.58
N PHE A 669 7.88 -34.85 29.09
CA PHE A 669 8.14 -33.53 28.51
C PHE A 669 9.62 -33.37 28.19
N LEU A 670 9.93 -32.98 26.95
CA LEU A 670 11.27 -32.59 26.50
C LEU A 670 11.43 -31.07 26.62
N LEU A 671 12.41 -30.66 27.42
CA LEU A 671 12.69 -29.29 27.80
C LEU A 671 14.13 -28.94 27.42
N VAL A 672 14.37 -27.74 26.91
CA VAL A 672 15.68 -27.36 26.36
C VAL A 672 16.08 -25.95 26.78
N TRP A 673 17.33 -25.79 27.21
CA TRP A 673 17.96 -24.49 27.46
C TRP A 673 19.08 -24.29 26.44
N LYS A 674 18.80 -23.49 25.41
CA LYS A 674 19.75 -23.16 24.34
C LYS A 674 20.73 -22.08 24.81
N PHE A 675 22.02 -22.27 24.57
CA PHE A 675 23.00 -21.21 24.81
C PHE A 675 22.81 -20.07 23.79
N PRO A 676 22.88 -18.79 24.23
CA PRO A 676 22.57 -17.64 23.39
C PRO A 676 23.53 -17.53 22.20
N GLU A 677 23.03 -17.06 21.07
CA GLU A 677 23.82 -16.81 19.86
C GLU A 677 24.21 -15.34 19.76
N VAL A 678 25.45 -15.07 19.37
CA VAL A 678 25.98 -13.73 19.11
C VAL A 678 26.51 -13.70 17.69
N GLU A 679 26.20 -12.61 16.98
CA GLU A 679 26.68 -12.37 15.62
C GLU A 679 28.08 -11.74 15.69
N ARG A 680 29.08 -12.43 15.13
CA ARG A 680 30.46 -11.92 15.00
C ARG A 680 30.62 -11.13 13.71
N GLU A 681 31.69 -10.33 13.65
CA GLU A 681 32.09 -9.61 12.43
C GLU A 681 32.11 -10.56 11.22
N GLY A 682 31.33 -10.26 10.19
CA GLY A 682 31.12 -11.12 9.02
C GLY A 682 29.77 -11.86 8.96
N GLY A 683 28.86 -11.63 9.92
CA GLY A 683 27.49 -12.18 9.87
C GLY A 683 27.37 -13.65 10.29
N VAL A 684 28.44 -14.21 10.87
CA VAL A 684 28.43 -15.59 11.38
C VAL A 684 27.87 -15.59 12.80
N LYS A 685 26.77 -16.33 13.00
CA LYS A 685 26.16 -16.53 14.33
C LYS A 685 26.83 -17.70 15.04
N GLU A 686 27.50 -17.43 16.15
CA GLU A 686 28.11 -18.44 17.02
C GLU A 686 27.49 -18.41 18.42
N GLN A 687 27.47 -19.55 19.11
CA GLN A 687 26.98 -19.61 20.48
C GLN A 687 27.99 -18.99 21.45
N LEU A 688 27.52 -18.08 22.30
CA LEU A 688 28.28 -17.51 23.39
C LEU A 688 28.37 -18.53 24.54
N MET A 689 29.57 -19.06 24.75
CA MET A 689 29.90 -20.01 25.83
C MET A 689 30.98 -19.44 26.74
N ASP A 690 30.74 -18.26 27.28
CA ASP A 690 31.51 -17.80 28.43
C ASP A 690 31.08 -18.56 29.69
N THR A 691 32.00 -18.69 30.64
CA THR A 691 31.76 -19.43 31.88
C THR A 691 30.60 -18.86 32.67
N ALA A 692 30.41 -17.53 32.67
CA ALA A 692 29.34 -16.90 33.45
C ALA A 692 27.94 -17.20 32.89
N THR A 693 27.74 -17.06 31.58
CA THR A 693 26.48 -17.42 30.92
C THR A 693 26.19 -18.92 31.02
N THR A 694 27.22 -19.75 30.82
CA THR A 694 27.08 -21.21 30.88
C THR A 694 26.65 -21.66 32.28
N ASN A 695 27.35 -21.20 33.32
CA ASN A 695 27.02 -21.50 34.72
C ASN A 695 25.61 -21.02 35.05
N ARG A 696 25.25 -19.82 34.62
CA ARG A 696 23.93 -19.26 34.90
C ARG A 696 22.81 -20.08 34.26
N LEU A 697 22.96 -20.49 33.01
CA LEU A 697 21.95 -21.27 32.30
C LEU A 697 21.83 -22.69 32.89
N ALA A 698 22.96 -23.31 33.26
CA ALA A 698 22.97 -24.60 33.96
C ALA A 698 22.27 -24.51 35.33
N ASP A 699 22.55 -23.46 36.11
CA ASP A 699 21.88 -23.19 37.38
C ASP A 699 20.37 -22.95 37.19
N MET A 700 19.96 -22.23 36.14
CA MET A 700 18.54 -22.04 35.79
C MET A 700 17.85 -23.37 35.48
N ALA A 701 18.48 -24.22 34.67
CA ALA A 701 17.92 -25.53 34.33
C ALA A 701 17.69 -26.36 35.60
N LEU A 702 18.67 -26.41 36.51
CA LEU A 702 18.53 -27.11 37.78
C LEU A 702 17.42 -26.54 38.66
N VAL A 703 17.43 -25.22 38.91
CA VAL A 703 16.43 -24.58 39.76
C VAL A 703 15.04 -24.71 39.18
N SER A 704 14.87 -24.69 37.85
CA SER A 704 13.58 -24.89 37.21
C SER A 704 12.96 -26.23 37.61
N PHE A 705 13.74 -27.31 37.65
CA PHE A 705 13.27 -28.64 38.03
C PHE A 705 12.92 -28.72 39.51
N VAL A 706 13.74 -28.10 40.37
CA VAL A 706 13.44 -27.99 41.81
C VAL A 706 12.12 -27.22 42.03
N LYS A 707 11.91 -26.11 41.32
CA LYS A 707 10.68 -25.31 41.42
C LYS A 707 9.47 -26.04 40.85
N ILE A 708 9.60 -26.79 39.75
CA ILE A 708 8.50 -27.63 39.24
C ILE A 708 8.03 -28.61 40.31
N ILE A 709 8.95 -29.30 40.98
CA ILE A 709 8.62 -30.23 42.07
C ILE A 709 7.86 -29.50 43.18
N ALA A 710 8.29 -28.30 43.56
CA ALA A 710 7.61 -27.49 44.57
C ALA A 710 6.20 -27.08 44.14
N GLU A 711 6.04 -26.54 42.93
CA GLU A 711 4.76 -26.05 42.40
C GLU A 711 3.75 -27.18 42.20
N ILE A 712 4.18 -28.36 41.73
CA ILE A 712 3.31 -29.55 41.64
C ILE A 712 2.76 -29.94 43.01
N ASN A 713 3.59 -29.89 44.05
CA ASN A 713 3.18 -30.29 45.40
C ASN A 713 2.29 -29.25 46.09
N LYS A 714 2.49 -27.96 45.78
CA LYS A 714 1.72 -26.81 46.30
C LYS A 714 0.40 -26.58 45.57
N SER A 715 0.27 -27.03 44.32
CA SER A 715 -0.89 -26.81 43.48
C SER A 715 -2.18 -27.35 44.13
N GLN A 716 -3.14 -26.46 44.34
CA GLN A 716 -4.47 -26.81 44.86
C GLN A 716 -5.21 -27.74 43.90
N VAL A 717 -5.12 -27.48 42.60
CA VAL A 717 -5.82 -28.26 41.57
C VAL A 717 -5.30 -29.69 41.52
N LEU A 718 -3.98 -29.88 41.62
CA LEU A 718 -3.39 -31.23 41.66
C LEU A 718 -3.63 -31.94 43.00
N ALA A 719 -3.90 -31.18 44.08
CA ALA A 719 -4.26 -31.76 45.36
C ALA A 719 -5.66 -32.39 45.35
N GLU A 720 -6.60 -31.89 44.54
CA GLU A 720 -7.96 -32.45 44.42
C GLU A 720 -7.96 -33.89 43.89
N TYR A 721 -6.97 -34.26 43.06
CA TYR A 721 -6.82 -35.63 42.57
C TYR A 721 -6.44 -36.63 43.67
N ARG A 722 -5.90 -36.15 44.79
CA ARG A 722 -5.53 -36.99 45.95
C ARG A 722 -6.76 -37.48 46.72
N ASP A 723 -7.88 -36.79 46.55
CA ASP A 723 -9.13 -37.08 47.26
C ASP A 723 -10.09 -37.97 46.44
N ILE A 724 -9.69 -38.42 45.24
CA ILE A 724 -10.49 -39.29 44.38
C ILE A 724 -10.45 -40.74 44.92
N PRO A 725 -11.61 -41.34 45.30
CA PRO A 725 -11.64 -42.67 45.90
C PRO A 725 -11.02 -43.77 45.02
N GLU A 726 -11.28 -43.74 43.72
CA GLU A 726 -10.78 -44.72 42.76
C GLU A 726 -9.23 -44.68 42.64
N LEU A 727 -8.63 -43.50 42.74
CA LEU A 727 -7.17 -43.36 42.78
C LEU A 727 -6.58 -43.85 44.10
N ILE A 728 -7.27 -43.58 45.22
CA ILE A 728 -6.86 -44.06 46.54
C ILE A 728 -6.86 -45.59 46.61
N GLU A 729 -7.86 -46.24 46.01
CA GLU A 729 -7.95 -47.71 45.99
C GLU A 729 -6.79 -48.35 45.20
N ARG A 730 -6.40 -47.77 44.07
CA ARG A 730 -5.36 -48.32 43.20
C ARG A 730 -3.94 -47.95 43.63
N LEU A 731 -3.73 -46.70 44.04
CA LEU A 731 -2.39 -46.11 44.28
C LEU A 731 -2.08 -45.91 45.76
N GLY A 732 -3.05 -46.17 46.64
CA GLY A 732 -2.91 -46.07 48.10
C GLY A 732 -3.32 -44.72 48.67
N THR A 733 -3.53 -44.71 49.99
CA THR A 733 -3.89 -43.50 50.74
C THR A 733 -2.72 -42.51 50.75
N GLY A 734 -3.03 -41.24 50.46
CA GLY A 734 -2.02 -40.18 50.44
C GLY A 734 -1.14 -40.15 49.19
N TRP A 735 -1.56 -40.79 48.09
CA TRP A 735 -0.90 -40.65 46.79
C TRP A 735 -0.74 -39.17 46.40
N LYS A 736 0.43 -38.83 45.85
CA LYS A 736 0.76 -37.51 45.33
C LYS A 736 1.32 -37.66 43.93
N VAL A 737 0.99 -36.72 43.05
CA VAL A 737 1.64 -36.61 41.74
C VAL A 737 3.14 -36.43 41.95
N LYS A 738 3.92 -37.36 41.42
CA LYS A 738 5.39 -37.32 41.41
C LYS A 738 5.87 -37.31 39.98
N MET A 739 7.02 -36.70 39.76
CA MET A 739 7.69 -36.72 38.46
C MET A 739 9.16 -37.11 38.65
N GLY A 740 9.70 -37.83 37.67
CA GLY A 740 11.13 -38.02 37.52
C GLY A 740 11.71 -36.95 36.61
N PHE A 741 12.98 -36.62 36.83
CA PHE A 741 13.67 -35.56 36.10
C PHE A 741 15.09 -35.99 35.75
N GLY A 742 15.47 -35.89 34.48
CA GLY A 742 16.82 -36.14 33.98
C GLY A 742 17.37 -34.91 33.27
N LEU A 743 18.57 -34.46 33.66
CA LEU A 743 19.25 -33.32 33.05
C LEU A 743 20.63 -33.72 32.52
N HIS A 744 20.90 -33.31 31.29
CA HIS A 744 22.19 -33.51 30.63
C HIS A 744 22.54 -32.33 29.72
N VAL A 745 23.83 -32.06 29.51
CA VAL A 745 24.29 -31.04 28.55
C VAL A 745 25.02 -31.69 27.40
N GLY A 746 24.79 -31.19 26.19
CA GLY A 746 25.56 -31.63 25.04
C GLY A 746 25.11 -30.99 23.73
N TRP A 747 25.75 -31.40 22.64
CA TRP A 747 25.39 -30.92 21.31
C TRP A 747 24.10 -31.60 20.82
N ALA A 748 23.33 -30.92 19.97
CA ALA A 748 22.27 -31.50 19.15
C ALA A 748 22.15 -30.79 17.80
N ILE A 749 21.50 -31.46 16.85
CA ILE A 749 21.04 -30.83 15.62
C ILE A 749 19.61 -30.33 15.83
N GLU A 750 19.42 -29.02 15.78
CA GLU A 750 18.11 -28.34 15.76
C GLU A 750 17.63 -28.24 14.32
N GLY A 751 16.45 -28.77 14.01
CA GLY A 751 15.92 -28.67 12.65
C GLY A 751 14.57 -29.36 12.45
N ALA A 752 14.08 -29.27 11.22
CA ALA A 752 12.85 -29.93 10.78
C ALA A 752 13.11 -31.42 10.52
N ILE A 753 12.26 -32.28 11.07
CA ILE A 753 12.28 -33.73 10.82
C ILE A 753 10.89 -34.16 10.37
N GLY A 754 10.84 -34.99 9.34
CA GLY A 754 9.60 -35.58 8.87
C GLY A 754 9.56 -35.74 7.37
N SER A 755 8.43 -35.38 6.78
CA SER A 755 8.14 -35.45 5.34
C SER A 755 7.26 -34.27 4.95
N GLU A 756 6.93 -34.13 3.68
CA GLU A 756 5.99 -33.12 3.17
C GLU A 756 4.58 -33.23 3.82
N TYR A 757 4.23 -34.38 4.40
CA TYR A 757 2.93 -34.61 5.06
C TYR A 757 2.90 -34.20 6.53
N LYS A 758 4.04 -34.29 7.23
CA LYS A 758 4.15 -33.99 8.66
C LYS A 758 5.58 -33.66 9.01
N ILE A 759 5.77 -32.52 9.68
CA ILE A 759 7.06 -32.01 10.11
C ILE A 759 6.99 -31.68 11.59
N ASP A 760 8.03 -32.08 12.33
CA ASP A 760 8.27 -31.65 13.70
C ASP A 760 9.61 -30.91 13.75
N ALA A 761 9.62 -29.71 14.32
CA ALA A 761 10.88 -29.08 14.73
C ALA A 761 11.39 -29.81 15.98
N SER A 762 12.62 -30.33 15.94
CA SER A 762 13.14 -31.13 17.05
C SER A 762 14.65 -31.04 17.21
N TYR A 763 15.14 -31.60 18.31
CA TYR A 763 16.56 -31.77 18.60
C TYR A 763 16.94 -33.24 18.46
N LEU A 764 17.89 -33.55 17.59
CA LEU A 764 18.42 -34.90 17.44
C LEU A 764 19.85 -34.99 17.96
N SER A 765 20.05 -35.88 18.93
CA SER A 765 21.37 -36.18 19.48
C SER A 765 21.36 -37.40 20.39
N PRO A 766 22.47 -38.15 20.49
CA PRO A 766 22.70 -39.06 21.62
C PRO A 766 22.56 -38.38 22.99
N ASN A 767 22.88 -37.08 23.09
CA ASN A 767 22.80 -36.31 24.35
C ASN A 767 21.35 -36.07 24.78
N VAL A 768 20.43 -35.87 23.83
CA VAL A 768 18.98 -35.78 24.12
C VAL A 768 18.48 -37.09 24.72
N ASN A 769 18.89 -38.23 24.13
CA ASN A 769 18.56 -39.55 24.64
C ASN A 769 19.22 -39.85 26.00
N MET A 770 20.36 -39.23 26.32
CA MET A 770 20.98 -39.38 27.64
C MET A 770 20.09 -38.76 28.73
N ALA A 771 19.54 -37.56 28.50
CA ALA A 771 18.62 -36.92 29.44
C ALA A 771 17.37 -37.79 29.72
N SER A 772 16.78 -38.43 28.69
CA SER A 772 15.63 -39.33 28.90
C SER A 772 16.01 -40.59 29.68
N ARG A 773 17.23 -41.13 29.47
CA ARG A 773 17.71 -42.29 30.23
C ARG A 773 18.01 -41.94 31.68
N LEU A 774 18.54 -40.74 31.94
CA LEU A 774 18.73 -40.23 33.29
C LEU A 774 17.40 -40.08 34.01
N GLU A 775 16.38 -39.54 33.34
CA GLU A 775 15.03 -39.46 33.90
C GLU A 775 14.54 -40.87 34.29
N ALA A 776 14.62 -41.85 33.40
CA ALA A 776 14.16 -43.22 33.66
C ALA A 776 14.92 -43.85 34.84
N ALA A 777 16.24 -43.66 34.90
CA ALA A 777 17.10 -44.17 35.97
C ALA A 777 16.74 -43.61 37.35
N THR A 778 16.08 -42.45 37.45
CA THR A 778 15.67 -41.90 38.77
C THR A 778 14.76 -42.89 39.54
N LYS A 779 14.01 -43.76 38.84
CA LYS A 779 13.21 -44.85 39.46
C LYS A 779 14.09 -45.82 40.24
N GLN A 780 15.22 -46.21 39.67
CA GLN A 780 16.15 -47.18 40.26
C GLN A 780 16.85 -46.60 41.50
N TYR A 781 17.13 -45.30 41.50
CA TYR A 781 17.80 -44.61 42.61
C TYR A 781 16.83 -44.03 43.66
N GLY A 782 15.52 -44.01 43.39
CA GLY A 782 14.51 -43.44 44.27
C GLY A 782 14.64 -41.93 44.49
N VAL A 783 15.24 -41.21 43.54
CA VAL A 783 15.42 -39.75 43.60
C VAL A 783 14.47 -39.04 42.64
N TYR A 784 14.29 -37.73 42.80
CA TYR A 784 13.49 -36.95 41.86
C TYR A 784 14.30 -36.48 40.65
N ILE A 785 15.55 -36.07 40.85
CA ILE A 785 16.38 -35.46 39.81
C ILE A 785 17.68 -36.26 39.65
N LEU A 786 18.04 -36.59 38.41
CA LEU A 786 19.38 -37.07 38.05
C LEU A 786 20.06 -36.11 37.07
N ILE A 787 21.33 -35.85 37.34
CA ILE A 787 22.17 -34.88 36.66
C ILE A 787 23.45 -35.61 36.23
N SER A 788 23.81 -35.49 34.95
CA SER A 788 25.09 -36.00 34.44
C SER A 788 26.29 -35.19 34.94
N ASN A 789 27.48 -35.80 35.04
CA ASN A 789 28.72 -35.09 35.37
C ASN A 789 28.99 -33.91 34.43
N GLU A 790 28.73 -34.03 33.12
CA GLU A 790 29.00 -32.94 32.16
C GLU A 790 28.21 -31.68 32.50
N LEU A 791 26.97 -31.84 32.95
CA LEU A 791 26.15 -30.71 33.37
C LEU A 791 26.60 -30.18 34.73
N TYR A 792 26.94 -31.07 35.67
CA TYR A 792 27.48 -30.68 36.99
C TYR A 792 28.75 -29.83 36.85
N ASP A 793 29.67 -30.21 35.95
CA ASP A 793 30.96 -29.55 35.76
C ASP A 793 30.82 -28.10 35.25
N ILE A 794 29.75 -27.79 34.52
CA ILE A 794 29.48 -26.44 34.01
C ILE A 794 28.55 -25.61 34.90
N MET A 795 28.08 -26.14 36.04
CA MET A 795 27.30 -25.37 37.01
C MET A 795 28.19 -24.39 37.78
N SER A 796 27.57 -23.41 38.45
CA SER A 796 28.31 -22.60 39.42
C SER A 796 28.81 -23.43 40.60
N PRO A 797 29.94 -23.06 41.23
CA PRO A 797 30.43 -23.74 42.43
C PRO A 797 29.40 -23.79 43.56
N GLN A 798 28.56 -22.76 43.69
CA GLN A 798 27.49 -22.70 44.68
C GLN A 798 26.37 -23.71 44.37
N ALA A 799 25.98 -23.88 43.11
CA ALA A 799 25.02 -24.91 42.72
C ALA A 799 25.60 -26.33 42.91
N GLN A 800 26.88 -26.54 42.59
CA GLN A 800 27.57 -27.81 42.77
C GLN A 800 27.58 -28.27 44.24
N LEU A 801 27.72 -27.35 45.20
CA LEU A 801 27.65 -27.66 46.64
C LEU A 801 26.29 -28.19 47.09
N ASN A 802 25.22 -27.88 46.34
CA ASN A 802 23.87 -28.33 46.64
C ASN A 802 23.54 -29.70 46.05
N CYS A 803 24.42 -30.25 45.23
CA CYS A 803 24.28 -31.58 44.63
C CYS A 803 25.21 -32.58 45.31
N ARG A 804 24.81 -33.85 45.37
CA ARG A 804 25.70 -34.96 45.75
C ARG A 804 25.82 -35.96 44.61
N GLN A 805 27.01 -36.54 44.48
CA GLN A 805 27.22 -37.67 43.59
C GLN A 805 26.68 -38.93 44.27
N ILE A 806 25.79 -39.65 43.61
CA ILE A 806 25.16 -40.86 44.16
C ILE A 806 25.69 -42.14 43.52
N ASP A 807 26.21 -42.07 42.30
CA ASP A 807 26.77 -43.23 41.62
C ASP A 807 27.76 -42.83 40.52
N ARG A 808 28.49 -43.82 40.04
CA ARG A 808 29.18 -43.77 38.76
C ARG A 808 28.80 -45.02 37.99
N ALA A 809 28.13 -44.87 36.86
CA ALA A 809 27.59 -46.00 36.13
C ALA A 809 27.57 -45.80 34.62
N THR A 810 27.64 -46.89 33.86
CA THR A 810 27.30 -46.87 32.44
C THR A 810 25.79 -46.98 32.29
N VAL A 811 25.22 -46.09 31.48
CA VAL A 811 23.79 -46.08 31.20
C VAL A 811 23.55 -46.89 29.93
N LYS A 812 22.52 -47.74 29.92
CA LYS A 812 22.18 -48.61 28.78
C LYS A 812 22.32 -47.90 27.43
N GLY A 813 23.23 -48.40 26.59
CA GLY A 813 23.53 -47.83 25.28
C GLY A 813 24.61 -46.74 25.26
N SER A 814 25.33 -46.52 26.37
CA SER A 814 26.59 -45.77 26.43
C SER A 814 27.62 -46.61 27.20
N GLN A 815 28.78 -46.84 26.59
CA GLN A 815 29.90 -47.54 27.23
C GLN A 815 30.77 -46.59 28.07
N VAL A 816 30.51 -45.28 28.00
CA VAL A 816 31.25 -44.28 28.78
C VAL A 816 30.60 -44.18 30.17
N PRO A 817 31.36 -44.42 31.26
CA PRO A 817 30.84 -44.32 32.61
C PRO A 817 30.58 -42.87 32.98
N LEU A 818 29.37 -42.60 33.45
CA LEU A 818 28.86 -41.27 33.78
C LEU A 818 28.82 -41.10 35.30
N GLY A 819 29.22 -39.94 35.80
CA GLY A 819 28.95 -39.56 37.19
C GLY A 819 27.49 -39.14 37.33
N LEU A 820 26.76 -39.75 38.26
CA LEU A 820 25.36 -39.43 38.53
C LEU A 820 25.25 -38.58 39.78
N TYR A 821 24.67 -37.40 39.62
CA TYR A 821 24.44 -36.43 40.69
C TYR A 821 22.95 -36.24 40.92
N THR A 822 22.58 -35.92 42.15
CA THR A 822 21.21 -35.56 42.53
C THR A 822 21.20 -34.31 43.39
N VAL A 823 20.02 -33.70 43.48
CA VAL A 823 19.68 -32.70 44.49
C VAL A 823 18.65 -33.33 45.41
N ASP A 824 19.04 -33.51 46.67
CA ASP A 824 18.14 -34.07 47.68
C ASP A 824 17.03 -33.07 48.02
N LEU A 825 15.79 -33.56 47.98
CA LEU A 825 14.55 -32.80 48.18
C LEU A 825 13.51 -33.66 48.90
N ASP A 826 12.85 -33.11 49.91
CA ASP A 826 11.66 -33.69 50.54
C ASP A 826 10.43 -32.82 50.26
N PRO A 827 9.74 -33.03 49.12
CA PRO A 827 8.53 -32.28 48.79
C PRO A 827 7.35 -32.61 49.73
N GLY A 828 7.47 -33.66 50.56
CA GLY A 828 6.43 -34.05 51.51
C GLY A 828 6.10 -32.96 52.54
N ARG A 829 7.06 -32.07 52.82
CA ARG A 829 6.96 -30.98 53.80
C ARG A 829 6.21 -29.75 53.30
N LEU A 830 6.01 -29.62 51.99
CA LEU A 830 5.31 -28.47 51.43
C LEU A 830 3.81 -28.57 51.71
N SER A 831 3.22 -27.46 52.13
CA SER A 831 1.77 -27.32 52.31
C SER A 831 1.11 -26.88 51.01
N VAL A 832 -0.11 -27.37 50.77
CA VAL A 832 -0.92 -26.95 49.62
C VAL A 832 -1.36 -25.52 49.85
N VAL A 833 -1.07 -24.64 48.89
CA VAL A 833 -1.48 -23.23 48.95
C VAL A 833 -2.95 -23.16 48.54
N ARG A 834 -3.84 -22.90 49.49
CA ARG A 834 -5.27 -22.70 49.23
C ARG A 834 -5.52 -21.24 48.90
N HIS A 835 -5.82 -20.94 47.64
CA HIS A 835 -6.27 -19.60 47.27
C HIS A 835 -7.77 -19.47 47.56
N PRO A 836 -8.24 -18.33 48.11
CA PRO A 836 -9.67 -18.06 48.18
C PRO A 836 -10.23 -18.11 46.75
N LEU A 837 -11.33 -18.84 46.54
CA LEU A 837 -12.03 -18.95 45.26
C LEU A 837 -12.43 -17.55 44.75
N GLY A 838 -11.54 -16.95 43.96
CA GLY A 838 -11.67 -15.61 43.38
C GLY A 838 -11.78 -15.72 41.87
N THR A 839 -13.01 -15.56 41.38
CA THR A 839 -13.45 -15.14 40.04
C THR A 839 -12.50 -15.42 38.86
N GLY A 840 -12.94 -16.32 37.98
CA GLY A 840 -12.32 -16.61 36.69
C GLY A 840 -11.89 -15.33 35.95
N GLY A 841 -10.59 -15.07 35.97
CA GLY A 841 -9.99 -13.93 35.29
C GLY A 841 -10.10 -14.10 33.78
N GLY A 842 -10.89 -13.22 33.15
CA GLY A 842 -11.02 -13.15 31.69
C GLY A 842 -9.68 -12.91 30.97
N ALA A 843 -9.72 -12.92 29.63
CA ALA A 843 -8.55 -12.77 28.75
C ALA A 843 -7.59 -11.61 29.11
N GLN A 844 -8.08 -10.53 29.74
CA GLN A 844 -7.26 -9.41 30.24
C GLN A 844 -6.20 -9.83 31.27
N ASN A 845 -6.46 -10.87 32.09
CA ASN A 845 -5.47 -11.37 33.04
C ASN A 845 -4.35 -12.15 32.35
N LYS A 846 -4.63 -12.84 31.23
CA LYS A 846 -3.64 -13.69 30.54
C LYS A 846 -2.53 -12.88 29.88
N SER A 847 -2.86 -11.79 29.17
CA SER A 847 -1.84 -10.90 28.57
C SER A 847 -0.96 -10.25 29.65
N ARG A 848 -1.56 -9.77 30.75
CA ARG A 848 -0.81 -9.20 31.88
C ARG A 848 0.08 -10.22 32.59
N LEU A 849 -0.41 -11.44 32.81
CA LEU A 849 0.37 -12.54 33.38
C LEU A 849 1.57 -12.89 32.48
N ARG A 850 1.39 -12.90 31.16
CA ARG A 850 2.50 -13.10 30.20
C ARG A 850 3.53 -11.97 30.28
N GLN A 851 3.11 -10.71 30.26
CA GLN A 851 4.05 -9.58 30.42
C GLN A 851 4.84 -9.68 31.73
N GLN A 852 4.18 -10.07 32.82
CA GLN A 852 4.84 -10.26 34.11
C GLN A 852 5.87 -11.41 34.06
N ARG A 853 5.56 -12.52 33.39
CA ARG A 853 6.49 -13.64 33.15
C ARG A 853 7.70 -13.17 32.32
N THR A 854 7.49 -12.42 31.24
CA THR A 854 8.59 -11.87 30.40
C THR A 854 9.50 -10.93 31.21
N LEU A 855 8.92 -10.06 32.04
CA LEU A 855 9.69 -9.17 32.91
C LEU A 855 10.49 -9.96 33.97
N GLN A 856 9.93 -11.03 34.53
CA GLN A 856 10.66 -11.92 35.44
C GLN A 856 11.81 -12.62 34.74
N LYS A 857 11.61 -13.15 33.54
CA LYS A 857 12.63 -13.77 32.69
C LYS A 857 13.79 -12.81 32.42
N GLN A 858 13.48 -11.57 32.02
CA GLN A 858 14.49 -10.52 31.82
C GLN A 858 15.24 -10.19 33.11
N LYS A 859 14.55 -10.11 34.26
CA LYS A 859 15.20 -9.88 35.57
C LYS A 859 16.14 -11.02 35.96
N LEU A 860 15.76 -12.28 35.74
CA LEU A 860 16.62 -13.43 36.05
C LEU A 860 17.89 -13.43 35.18
N TRP A 861 17.78 -12.98 33.94
CA TRP A 861 18.95 -12.78 33.07
C TRP A 861 19.82 -11.59 33.48
N SER A 862 19.21 -10.44 33.79
CA SER A 862 19.93 -9.19 34.09
C SER A 862 20.42 -9.07 35.53
N SER A 863 19.89 -9.87 36.46
CA SER A 863 20.20 -9.77 37.88
C SER A 863 21.66 -10.14 38.16
N ARG A 864 22.37 -9.27 38.88
CA ARG A 864 23.70 -9.60 39.42
C ARG A 864 23.66 -10.70 40.50
N THR A 865 22.48 -11.00 41.04
CA THR A 865 22.31 -12.05 42.04
C THR A 865 22.54 -13.42 41.41
N SER A 866 23.32 -14.28 42.09
CA SER A 866 23.51 -15.66 41.64
C SER A 866 22.20 -16.44 41.76
N ILE A 867 21.88 -17.24 40.75
CA ILE A 867 20.64 -18.05 40.73
C ILE A 867 20.71 -19.15 41.79
N SER A 868 21.90 -19.67 42.06
CA SER A 868 22.15 -20.63 43.14
C SER A 868 21.89 -20.07 44.54
N ALA A 869 21.78 -18.74 44.72
CA ALA A 869 21.34 -18.17 46.00
C ALA A 869 19.89 -18.54 46.35
N LEU A 870 19.07 -18.93 45.36
CA LEU A 870 17.69 -19.37 45.58
C LEU A 870 17.61 -20.62 46.48
N PHE A 871 18.66 -21.45 46.54
CA PHE A 871 18.71 -22.58 47.47
C PHE A 871 18.70 -22.17 48.95
N GLU A 872 19.09 -20.93 49.25
CA GLU A 872 19.12 -20.37 50.61
C GLU A 872 17.99 -19.34 50.84
N THR A 873 17.51 -18.67 49.79
CA THR A 873 16.53 -17.59 49.93
C THR A 873 15.09 -17.99 49.57
N ASP A 874 14.90 -18.98 48.69
CA ASP A 874 13.55 -19.39 48.28
C ASP A 874 12.90 -20.25 49.39
N PRO A 875 11.73 -19.85 49.92
CA PRO A 875 11.13 -20.53 51.05
C PRO A 875 10.78 -21.99 50.72
N ASP A 876 10.36 -22.28 49.49
CA ASP A 876 9.96 -23.64 49.11
C ASP A 876 11.18 -24.56 49.08
N ILE A 877 12.30 -24.10 48.51
CA ILE A 877 13.55 -24.89 48.44
C ILE A 877 14.12 -25.14 49.84
N VAL A 878 14.14 -24.11 50.69
CA VAL A 878 14.62 -24.22 52.07
C VAL A 878 13.78 -25.22 52.87
N THR A 879 12.45 -25.15 52.77
CA THR A 879 11.54 -26.10 53.45
C THR A 879 11.75 -27.53 52.98
N MET A 880 11.94 -27.77 51.68
CA MET A 880 12.22 -29.12 51.16
C MET A 880 13.57 -29.68 51.62
N ARG A 881 14.52 -28.82 52.02
CA ARG A 881 15.90 -29.20 52.38
C ARG A 881 16.20 -29.10 53.88
N GLU A 882 15.24 -28.71 54.70
CA GLU A 882 15.43 -28.38 56.13
C GLU A 882 16.10 -29.49 56.96
N HIS A 883 15.81 -30.76 56.66
CA HIS A 883 16.36 -31.91 57.40
C HIS A 883 17.72 -32.40 56.89
N LEU A 884 18.20 -31.88 55.75
CA LEU A 884 19.48 -32.28 55.18
C LEU A 884 20.62 -31.66 55.98
N THR A 885 21.35 -32.49 56.72
CA THR A 885 22.49 -32.04 57.51
C THR A 885 23.78 -32.07 56.69
N LYS A 886 24.68 -31.12 56.94
CA LYS A 886 26.04 -31.13 56.35
C LYS A 886 26.82 -32.37 56.78
N GLU A 887 26.57 -32.88 57.98
CA GLU A 887 27.17 -34.12 58.47
C GLU A 887 26.75 -35.34 57.63
N PHE A 888 25.48 -35.44 57.26
CA PHE A 888 25.00 -36.49 56.37
C PHE A 888 25.70 -36.45 55.01
N LEU A 889 25.70 -35.29 54.35
CA LEU A 889 26.31 -35.14 53.02
C LEU A 889 27.81 -35.46 53.02
N THR A 890 28.54 -35.01 54.03
CA THR A 890 29.98 -35.30 54.17
C THR A 890 30.25 -36.77 54.48
N THR A 891 29.43 -37.40 55.32
CA THR A 891 29.54 -38.82 55.65
C THR A 891 29.23 -39.70 54.45
N PHE A 892 28.15 -39.40 53.72
CA PHE A 892 27.78 -40.10 52.49
C PHE A 892 28.89 -39.98 51.44
N ARG A 893 29.42 -38.77 51.22
CA ARG A 893 30.53 -38.55 50.27
C ARG A 893 31.76 -39.38 50.62
N ARG A 894 32.09 -39.53 51.90
CA ARG A 894 33.19 -40.41 52.35
C ARG A 894 32.91 -41.88 52.04
N GLY A 895 31.69 -42.36 52.31
CA GLY A 895 31.26 -43.72 51.97
C GLY A 895 31.35 -43.98 50.46
N PHE A 896 30.91 -43.02 49.66
CA PHE A 896 30.99 -43.08 48.20
C PHE A 896 32.43 -43.15 47.69
N CYS A 897 33.37 -42.37 48.25
CA CYS A 897 34.79 -42.48 47.90
C CYS A 897 35.35 -43.88 48.17
N HIS A 898 34.99 -44.52 49.30
CA HIS A 898 35.42 -45.89 49.59
C HIS A 898 34.80 -46.90 48.62
N TYR A 899 33.53 -46.73 48.27
CA TYR A 899 32.86 -47.57 47.25
C TYR A 899 33.56 -47.48 45.90
N GLN A 900 33.83 -46.26 45.44
CA GLN A 900 34.51 -46.03 44.16
C GLN A 900 35.94 -46.60 44.16
N ALA A 901 36.66 -46.52 45.30
CA ALA A 901 37.99 -47.10 45.47
C ALA A 901 38.01 -48.64 45.57
N GLY A 902 36.86 -49.30 45.66
CA GLY A 902 36.76 -50.76 45.84
C GLY A 902 36.85 -51.24 47.29
N GLU A 903 36.90 -50.34 48.26
CA GLU A 903 36.95 -50.64 49.69
C GLU A 903 35.53 -50.90 50.26
N TRP A 904 34.82 -51.89 49.69
CA TRP A 904 33.38 -52.09 49.93
C TRP A 904 33.00 -52.41 51.38
N HIS A 905 33.90 -53.03 52.16
CA HIS A 905 33.66 -53.25 53.60
C HIS A 905 33.53 -51.94 54.38
N ARG A 906 34.40 -50.96 54.11
CA ARG A 906 34.34 -49.62 54.73
C ARG A 906 33.15 -48.83 54.20
N ALA A 907 32.87 -48.94 52.91
CA ALA A 907 31.72 -48.29 52.30
C ALA A 907 30.40 -48.78 52.93
N ARG A 908 30.27 -50.10 53.18
CA ARG A 908 29.11 -50.70 53.84
C ARG A 908 28.86 -50.10 55.22
N GLU A 909 29.88 -50.03 56.08
CA GLU A 909 29.73 -49.47 57.44
C GLU A 909 29.21 -48.03 57.40
N ILE A 910 29.70 -47.24 56.45
CA ILE A 910 29.28 -45.86 56.28
C ILE A 910 27.85 -45.79 55.71
N PHE A 911 27.52 -46.59 54.69
CA PHE A 911 26.20 -46.53 54.06
C PHE A 911 25.07 -47.05 54.97
N VAL A 912 25.34 -48.06 55.81
CA VAL A 912 24.37 -48.49 56.85
C VAL A 912 24.09 -47.35 57.83
N LYS A 913 25.10 -46.54 58.15
CA LYS A 913 24.92 -45.35 58.99
C LYS A 913 24.14 -44.24 58.26
N THR A 914 24.47 -43.95 57.00
CA THR A 914 23.79 -42.87 56.24
C THR A 914 22.36 -43.22 55.88
N GLN A 915 22.04 -44.50 55.69
CA GLN A 915 20.70 -44.99 55.37
C GLN A 915 19.62 -44.44 56.32
N PHE A 916 19.92 -44.28 57.61
CA PHE A 916 18.92 -43.86 58.61
C PHE A 916 19.25 -42.51 59.29
N MET A 917 20.30 -41.81 58.85
CA MET A 917 20.78 -40.60 59.52
C MET A 917 19.79 -39.43 59.47
N LEU A 918 18.94 -39.38 58.43
CA LEU A 918 17.98 -38.30 58.19
C LEU A 918 16.60 -38.56 58.81
N GLY A 919 16.42 -39.67 59.54
CA GLY A 919 15.12 -40.11 60.08
C GLY A 919 14.16 -40.69 59.04
N VAL A 920 14.50 -40.57 57.76
CA VAL A 920 13.87 -41.25 56.61
C VAL A 920 14.94 -42.07 55.92
N GLU A 921 14.54 -43.21 55.33
CA GLU A 921 15.47 -44.07 54.62
C GLU A 921 16.05 -43.36 53.37
N ASP A 922 17.38 -43.24 53.32
CA ASP A 922 18.09 -42.73 52.15
C ASP A 922 18.19 -43.80 51.06
N VAL A 923 17.31 -43.72 50.06
CA VAL A 923 17.22 -44.72 48.98
C VAL A 923 18.55 -44.89 48.20
N PRO A 924 19.31 -43.82 47.87
CA PRO A 924 20.62 -43.99 47.24
C PRO A 924 21.61 -44.82 48.06
N SER A 925 21.66 -44.65 49.39
CA SER A 925 22.47 -45.51 50.28
C SER A 925 22.00 -46.98 50.19
N SER A 926 20.70 -47.23 50.22
CA SER A 926 20.11 -48.58 50.11
C SER A 926 20.39 -49.25 48.76
N VAL A 927 20.38 -48.48 47.67
CA VAL A 927 20.67 -48.96 46.31
C VAL A 927 22.14 -49.39 46.17
N LEU A 928 23.07 -48.63 46.74
CA LEU A 928 24.48 -49.02 46.76
C LEU A 928 24.72 -50.24 47.67
N LEU A 929 24.06 -50.28 48.83
CA LEU A 929 24.13 -51.43 49.74
C LEU A 929 23.62 -52.72 49.11
N SER A 930 22.47 -52.68 48.43
CA SER A 930 21.89 -53.85 47.75
C SER A 930 22.78 -54.35 46.62
N PHE A 931 23.39 -53.44 45.85
CA PHE A 931 24.35 -53.81 44.80
C PHE A 931 25.61 -54.48 45.35
N MET A 932 26.19 -53.90 46.42
CA MET A 932 27.34 -54.52 47.09
C MET A 932 26.98 -55.87 47.71
N ALA A 933 25.77 -56.00 48.28
CA ALA A 933 25.28 -57.25 48.85
C ALA A 933 25.18 -58.35 47.79
N GLY A 934 24.83 -58.01 46.55
CA GLY A 934 24.81 -58.93 45.41
C GLY A 934 26.16 -59.59 45.09
N HIS A 935 27.27 -58.97 45.50
CA HIS A 935 28.62 -59.53 45.34
C HIS A 935 29.28 -59.88 46.69
N GLY A 936 28.49 -60.04 47.76
CA GLY A 936 29.01 -60.41 49.08
C GLY A 936 29.86 -59.31 49.75
N PHE A 937 29.63 -58.04 49.43
CA PHE A 937 30.38 -56.87 49.96
C PHE A 937 31.88 -56.87 49.66
N VAL A 938 32.31 -57.60 48.63
CA VAL A 938 33.68 -57.58 48.12
C VAL A 938 33.64 -57.10 46.67
N ALA A 939 34.45 -56.11 46.34
CA ALA A 939 34.53 -55.60 44.98
C ALA A 939 35.07 -56.70 44.03
N PRO A 940 34.49 -56.85 42.82
CA PRO A 940 35.04 -57.72 41.77
C PRO A 940 36.49 -57.37 41.43
N ALA A 941 37.27 -58.35 40.96
CA ALA A 941 38.68 -58.14 40.61
C ALA A 941 38.87 -57.14 39.45
N ASP A 942 37.85 -56.95 38.63
CA ASP A 942 37.73 -56.02 37.51
C ASP A 942 36.97 -54.73 37.87
N TRP A 943 36.85 -54.39 39.16
CA TRP A 943 36.17 -53.17 39.59
C TRP A 943 36.90 -51.89 39.15
N MET A 944 36.34 -51.21 38.16
CA MET A 944 36.86 -49.95 37.60
C MET A 944 36.28 -48.69 38.28
N GLY A 945 35.61 -48.85 39.43
CA GLY A 945 34.97 -47.74 40.14
C GLY A 945 33.62 -47.31 39.57
N PHE A 946 32.99 -48.15 38.74
CA PHE A 946 31.64 -47.92 38.21
C PHE A 946 30.92 -49.25 37.95
N ARG A 947 29.58 -49.21 37.91
CA ARG A 947 28.74 -50.38 37.58
C ARG A 947 27.96 -50.17 36.28
N GLU A 948 27.41 -51.24 35.73
CA GLU A 948 26.53 -51.15 34.55
C GLU A 948 25.06 -51.15 34.94
N LEU A 949 24.28 -50.21 34.40
CA LEU A 949 22.82 -50.20 34.53
C LEU A 949 22.20 -51.02 33.39
N VAL A 950 21.82 -52.25 33.70
CA VAL A 950 21.28 -53.22 32.73
C VAL A 950 19.81 -52.95 32.40
N GLU A 951 19.07 -52.41 33.38
CA GLU A 951 17.66 -52.04 33.27
C GLU A 951 17.47 -50.68 32.59
N LYS A 952 16.34 -50.54 31.88
CA LYS A 952 15.97 -49.30 31.20
C LYS A 952 15.46 -48.25 32.17
#